data_AF-A0A7V3SLP6-F1
#
_entry.id   AF-A0A7V3SLP6-F1
#
_cell.length_a   1.000
_cell.length_b   1.000
_cell.length_c   1.000
_cell.angle_alpha   90.00
_cell.angle_beta   90.00
_cell.angle_gamma   90.00
#
_symmetry.space_group_name_H-M   'P 1'
#
loop_
_entity.id
_entity.type
_entity.pdbx_description
1 polymer ?
#
loop_
_entity_poly.entity_id
_entity_poly.type
_entity_poly.pdbx_seq_one_letter_code
_entity_poly.pdbx_strand_id
1 'polypeptide(L)'
;MRAWYEVIKPREDILSGELNEAIFAANLADVLHERAPLEYRDPAHFFQQTYPTQGLINLLATVAKRLAEGVGDSVIQLQTPFGGGKTHALISLYHLFRHGMQYRDAALVCQSLEGARLNALPEVRIACFVGEDADPLKGKTPWGALAEQLGVYQLVQEHDLRRRAPGRDLLLQMLGEQPTLILLDELAVYLVAAKDFQDQVLAFCQQLTEAVGVLPRAALVATLPSSAPYGAEGERALHQLEQIFGRVQALYTPVEGDEFFRVLRQRLMQEVIDPTELNRTVDAFFELYRHSEVPEEARQDAYRERMRLAYPFHPLVIDTLDRRWSTYSTFQRTRGVLKFLASVLRDMYEHQVNTPLILPAHLNLEYAPIRQELLRHIGNQYAGVISQDIAGAGANAVQIDQQLGAEYAPMRIASGLATAIFFGSFSAGEQVGVTEPELRLASLRPNLPPAVIGDALHKLGQKLWFLHSEGGLYAFRLTPNLNKVLLQKEEQVRAKELAERVRNEVQARIGREILTPLAFPNNPSDIPDTKELKLVVLAPEHLFGKPETEAFVQELLTRAGDKPRVYRATCFVLAPEPNELELLQRRVKQLLALEAIQRDSKLMQSLSDEDTHTVSNRVAEICHALPQLVLSAYRRAALWRDNSVQWLNLGIPTAGKQETLSSRVVNHLRKEDLLVSRVSPQLIRDKVVGADTAKPLAEVVDAFYKYPSLPIVESETVVLQAIARGVQDGLLAVQIGERVYYEEPVSLSESAYDATVRTDYTPPAAEPSMRTAPAPDEATPAAALVNESGIELLPPPAASAPTAAPRYRRYALRARFSTDKFSEVFSRVIKPILDESGRSFTFTLEFEVDGELPKQVVDMRVSESARQLGQVEREEKE
;
A
#
# COMPACT_ATOMS: atom_id res chain seq x y z
N MET A 1 6.16 -7.66 -33.63
CA MET A 1 5.02 -8.57 -33.49
C MET A 1 3.80 -7.85 -34.04
N ARG A 2 2.93 -8.55 -34.76
CA ARG A 2 1.69 -8.01 -35.31
C ARG A 2 0.57 -7.95 -34.27
N ALA A 3 -0.47 -7.16 -34.53
CA ALA A 3 -1.67 -7.17 -33.70
C ALA A 3 -2.39 -8.53 -33.79
N TRP A 4 -3.03 -8.96 -32.71
CA TRP A 4 -3.66 -10.28 -32.66
C TRP A 4 -4.70 -10.51 -33.77
N TYR A 5 -5.46 -9.47 -34.13
CA TYR A 5 -6.50 -9.54 -35.16
C TYR A 5 -5.96 -9.67 -36.59
N GLU A 6 -4.66 -9.46 -36.80
CA GLU A 6 -3.97 -9.74 -38.07
C GLU A 6 -3.55 -11.22 -38.18
N VAL A 7 -3.45 -11.92 -37.05
CA VAL A 7 -2.97 -13.31 -36.93
C VAL A 7 -4.13 -14.29 -36.84
N ILE A 8 -5.20 -13.93 -36.11
CA ILE A 8 -6.41 -14.72 -35.93
C ILE A 8 -7.63 -13.80 -35.92
N LYS A 9 -8.61 -14.07 -36.78
CA LYS A 9 -9.83 -13.25 -36.85
C LYS A 9 -10.93 -13.81 -35.94
N PRO A 10 -11.67 -12.95 -35.21
CA PRO A 10 -12.91 -13.37 -34.59
C PRO A 10 -13.92 -13.83 -35.65
N ARG A 11 -14.88 -14.67 -35.25
CA ARG A 11 -16.00 -15.05 -36.12
C ARG A 11 -16.87 -13.84 -36.50
N GLU A 12 -17.55 -13.92 -37.64
CA GLU A 12 -18.35 -12.81 -38.18
C GLU A 12 -19.56 -12.44 -37.31
N ASP A 13 -20.14 -13.39 -36.60
CA ASP A 13 -21.23 -13.17 -35.62
C ASP A 13 -20.78 -12.32 -34.43
N ILE A 14 -19.53 -12.46 -33.98
CA ILE A 14 -18.93 -11.61 -32.94
C ILE A 14 -18.69 -10.19 -33.48
N LEU A 15 -18.25 -10.06 -34.73
CA LEU A 15 -17.93 -8.78 -35.36
C LEU A 15 -19.16 -7.97 -35.76
N SER A 16 -20.23 -8.64 -36.20
CA SER A 16 -21.49 -8.00 -36.62
C SER A 16 -22.31 -7.44 -35.45
N GLY A 17 -21.98 -7.82 -34.21
CA GLY A 17 -22.70 -7.37 -33.02
C GLY A 17 -24.04 -8.07 -32.79
N GLU A 18 -24.42 -9.02 -33.67
CA GLU A 18 -25.56 -9.93 -33.51
C GLU A 18 -25.23 -11.07 -32.55
N LEU A 19 -24.63 -10.76 -31.40
CA LEU A 19 -24.36 -11.73 -30.34
C LEU A 19 -25.68 -12.13 -29.68
N ASN A 20 -26.46 -12.97 -30.36
CA ASN A 20 -27.63 -13.59 -29.77
C ASN A 20 -27.14 -14.53 -28.68
N GLU A 21 -27.52 -14.26 -27.44
CA GLU A 21 -27.07 -15.06 -26.30
C GLU A 21 -27.45 -16.55 -26.44
N ALA A 22 -28.45 -16.87 -27.27
CA ALA A 22 -28.85 -18.23 -27.62
C ALA A 22 -27.77 -19.03 -28.37
N ILE A 23 -26.85 -18.38 -29.11
CA ILE A 23 -25.77 -19.07 -29.84
C ILE A 23 -24.79 -19.76 -28.88
N PHE A 24 -24.67 -19.26 -27.64
CA PHE A 24 -23.81 -19.87 -26.62
C PHE A 24 -24.54 -20.88 -25.73
N ALA A 25 -25.87 -21.03 -25.89
CA ALA A 25 -26.70 -21.94 -25.11
C ALA A 25 -27.07 -23.18 -25.95
N ALA A 26 -26.40 -24.29 -25.67
CA ALA A 26 -26.79 -25.58 -26.23
C ALA A 26 -28.10 -26.04 -25.58
N ASN A 27 -29.12 -26.35 -26.38
CA ASN A 27 -30.40 -26.89 -25.91
C ASN A 27 -30.77 -28.10 -26.76
N LEU A 28 -30.82 -29.30 -26.15
CA LEU A 28 -31.12 -30.52 -26.88
C LEU A 28 -32.56 -30.52 -27.42
N ALA A 29 -33.54 -29.99 -26.68
CA ALA A 29 -34.93 -29.93 -27.13
C ALA A 29 -35.08 -29.08 -28.38
N ASP A 30 -34.38 -27.94 -28.46
CA ASP A 30 -34.44 -27.09 -29.66
C ASP A 30 -33.75 -27.74 -30.87
N VAL A 31 -32.73 -28.57 -30.66
CA VAL A 31 -32.14 -29.38 -31.75
C VAL A 31 -33.15 -30.42 -32.23
N LEU A 32 -33.83 -31.11 -31.32
CA LEU A 32 -34.85 -32.13 -31.65
C LEU A 32 -36.06 -31.54 -32.40
N HIS A 33 -36.45 -30.31 -32.09
CA HIS A 33 -37.57 -29.60 -32.72
C HIS A 33 -37.15 -28.73 -33.92
N GLU A 34 -35.90 -28.81 -34.36
CA GLU A 34 -35.34 -28.00 -35.46
C GLU A 34 -35.44 -26.47 -35.24
N ARG A 35 -35.49 -26.01 -33.98
CA ARG A 35 -35.55 -24.58 -33.60
C ARG A 35 -34.22 -24.01 -33.15
N ALA A 36 -33.22 -24.86 -32.90
CA ALA A 36 -31.91 -24.42 -32.42
C ALA A 36 -31.16 -23.56 -33.47
N PRO A 37 -30.22 -22.71 -33.03
CA PRO A 37 -29.30 -22.01 -33.93
C PRO A 37 -28.60 -22.96 -34.90
N LEU A 38 -28.18 -22.45 -36.06
CA LEU A 38 -27.57 -23.26 -37.12
C LEU A 38 -26.34 -24.04 -36.62
N GLU A 39 -25.58 -23.46 -35.70
CA GLU A 39 -24.40 -24.04 -35.06
C GLU A 39 -24.68 -25.34 -34.31
N TYR A 40 -25.91 -25.54 -33.83
CA TYR A 40 -26.33 -26.76 -33.13
C TYR A 40 -27.25 -27.65 -33.94
N ARG A 41 -28.09 -27.06 -34.80
CA ARG A 41 -29.08 -27.80 -35.59
C ARG A 41 -28.47 -28.46 -36.82
N ASP A 42 -27.59 -27.75 -37.54
CA ASP A 42 -26.98 -28.25 -38.75
C ASP A 42 -25.74 -29.13 -38.43
N PRO A 43 -25.71 -30.41 -38.83
CA PRO A 43 -24.62 -31.31 -38.48
C PRO A 43 -23.26 -30.87 -39.04
N ALA A 44 -23.22 -30.25 -40.23
CA ALA A 44 -21.97 -29.81 -40.84
C ALA A 44 -21.34 -28.67 -40.02
N HIS A 45 -22.13 -27.64 -39.70
CA HIS A 45 -21.69 -26.53 -38.86
C HIS A 45 -21.33 -27.02 -37.44
N PHE A 46 -22.13 -27.92 -36.87
CA PHE A 46 -21.89 -28.46 -35.53
C PHE A 46 -20.54 -29.20 -35.45
N PHE A 47 -20.25 -30.10 -36.38
CA PHE A 47 -18.98 -30.83 -36.40
C PHE A 47 -17.78 -29.93 -36.70
N GLN A 48 -17.94 -28.93 -37.56
CA GLN A 48 -16.88 -27.95 -37.84
C GLN A 48 -16.54 -27.09 -36.62
N GLN A 49 -17.54 -26.72 -35.82
CA GLN A 49 -17.36 -25.86 -34.65
C GLN A 49 -17.07 -26.61 -33.35
N THR A 50 -17.15 -27.95 -33.36
CA THR A 50 -16.85 -28.77 -32.18
C THR A 50 -15.40 -29.20 -32.19
N TYR A 51 -14.63 -28.68 -31.23
CA TYR A 51 -13.25 -29.14 -31.01
C TYR A 51 -13.29 -30.57 -30.42
N PRO A 52 -12.55 -31.53 -31.01
CA PRO A 52 -12.55 -32.92 -30.55
C PRO A 52 -11.64 -33.08 -29.32
N THR A 53 -12.21 -32.80 -28.15
CA THR A 53 -11.53 -33.05 -26.86
C THR A 53 -11.38 -34.54 -26.60
N GLN A 54 -10.33 -34.93 -25.88
CA GLN A 54 -10.10 -36.33 -25.56
C GLN A 54 -11.28 -36.93 -24.77
N GLY A 55 -11.84 -36.17 -23.83
CA GLY A 55 -13.01 -36.58 -23.06
C GLY A 55 -14.25 -36.83 -23.93
N LEU A 56 -14.51 -35.97 -24.92
CA LEU A 56 -15.64 -36.13 -25.84
C LEU A 56 -15.42 -37.29 -26.81
N ILE A 57 -14.22 -37.44 -27.38
CA ILE A 57 -13.86 -38.58 -28.24
C ILE A 57 -14.06 -39.89 -27.48
N ASN A 58 -13.56 -39.97 -26.24
CA ASN A 58 -13.70 -41.17 -25.41
C ASN A 58 -15.16 -41.50 -25.14
N LEU A 59 -15.98 -40.50 -24.79
CA LEU A 59 -17.42 -40.67 -24.59
C LEU A 59 -18.10 -41.23 -25.84
N LEU A 60 -17.90 -40.58 -26.99
CA LEU A 60 -18.50 -40.97 -28.27
C LEU A 60 -18.05 -42.37 -28.69
N ALA A 61 -16.76 -42.68 -28.54
CA ALA A 61 -16.18 -43.98 -28.84
C ALA A 61 -16.75 -45.09 -27.95
N THR A 62 -16.86 -44.86 -26.63
CA THR A 62 -17.45 -45.82 -25.70
C THR A 62 -18.90 -46.12 -26.05
N VAL A 63 -19.72 -45.10 -26.32
CA VAL A 63 -21.14 -45.30 -26.67
C VAL A 63 -21.27 -46.01 -28.03
N ALA A 64 -20.47 -45.63 -29.03
CA ALA A 64 -20.45 -46.30 -30.34
C ALA A 64 -20.10 -47.78 -30.21
N LYS A 65 -19.06 -48.11 -29.43
CA LYS A 65 -18.64 -49.48 -29.18
C LYS A 65 -19.69 -50.29 -28.42
N ARG A 66 -20.34 -49.69 -27.41
CA ARG A 66 -21.44 -50.33 -26.66
C ARG A 66 -22.60 -50.70 -27.59
N LEU A 67 -23.01 -49.78 -28.45
CA LEU A 67 -24.15 -50.00 -29.35
C LEU A 67 -23.82 -50.97 -30.50
N ALA A 68 -22.56 -51.02 -30.95
CA ALA A 68 -22.14 -51.91 -32.03
C ALA A 68 -21.85 -53.35 -31.55
N GLU A 69 -21.07 -53.49 -30.47
CA GLU A 69 -20.48 -54.77 -30.04
C GLU A 69 -20.98 -55.25 -28.67
N GLY A 70 -21.72 -54.41 -27.95
CA GLY A 70 -22.12 -54.69 -26.57
C GLY A 70 -21.01 -54.52 -25.52
N VAL A 71 -19.89 -53.89 -25.91
CA VAL A 71 -18.70 -53.70 -25.07
C VAL A 71 -18.60 -52.24 -24.63
N GLY A 72 -18.42 -52.01 -23.32
CA GLY A 72 -18.32 -50.67 -22.73
C GLY A 72 -19.44 -50.40 -21.73
N ASP A 73 -19.47 -49.17 -21.22
CA ASP A 73 -20.41 -48.73 -20.19
C ASP A 73 -21.84 -48.58 -20.75
N SER A 74 -22.82 -49.08 -20.01
CA SER A 74 -24.24 -49.03 -20.37
C SER A 74 -24.95 -47.79 -19.84
N VAL A 75 -24.54 -47.29 -18.68
CA VAL A 75 -25.09 -46.10 -18.04
C VAL A 75 -23.96 -45.11 -17.79
N ILE A 76 -24.08 -43.93 -18.39
CA ILE A 76 -23.07 -42.88 -18.36
C ILE A 76 -23.71 -41.62 -17.76
N GLN A 77 -23.10 -41.09 -16.71
CA GLN A 77 -23.42 -39.76 -16.20
C GLN A 77 -22.36 -38.77 -16.68
N LEU A 78 -22.82 -37.70 -17.33
CA LEU A 78 -21.97 -36.59 -17.71
C LEU A 78 -21.80 -35.63 -16.55
N GLN A 79 -20.54 -35.44 -16.14
CA GLN A 79 -20.14 -34.42 -15.18
C GLN A 79 -19.24 -33.40 -15.87
N THR A 80 -19.28 -32.16 -15.40
CA THR A 80 -18.41 -31.10 -15.94
C THR A 80 -17.86 -30.27 -14.78
N PRO A 81 -16.54 -30.26 -14.57
CA PRO A 81 -15.92 -29.37 -13.58
C PRO A 81 -16.09 -27.89 -13.99
N PHE A 82 -16.09 -27.60 -15.29
CA PHE A 82 -16.17 -26.24 -15.87
C PHE A 82 -17.59 -25.70 -16.10
N GLY A 83 -18.63 -26.36 -15.55
CA GLY A 83 -20.02 -25.88 -15.59
C GLY A 83 -20.63 -25.70 -16.99
N GLY A 84 -20.20 -26.50 -17.97
CA GLY A 84 -20.76 -26.52 -19.33
C GLY A 84 -20.18 -27.65 -20.18
N GLY A 85 -20.87 -27.98 -21.28
CA GLY A 85 -20.48 -29.06 -22.22
C GLY A 85 -21.31 -30.35 -22.13
N LYS A 86 -22.18 -30.50 -21.12
CA LYS A 86 -23.07 -31.67 -20.94
C LYS A 86 -24.06 -31.82 -22.09
N THR A 87 -24.92 -30.81 -22.29
CA THR A 87 -25.88 -30.78 -23.40
C THR A 87 -25.17 -30.80 -24.76
N HIS A 88 -24.01 -30.16 -24.89
CA HIS A 88 -23.19 -30.23 -26.12
C HIS A 88 -22.72 -31.65 -26.44
N ALA A 89 -22.35 -32.44 -25.42
CA ALA A 89 -21.99 -33.84 -25.58
C ALA A 89 -23.20 -34.71 -25.96
N LEU A 90 -24.39 -34.44 -25.40
CA LEU A 90 -25.63 -35.11 -25.84
C LEU A 90 -25.96 -34.79 -27.29
N ILE A 91 -25.84 -33.53 -27.72
CA ILE A 91 -26.03 -33.13 -29.12
C ILE A 91 -24.98 -33.79 -30.02
N SER A 92 -23.73 -33.93 -29.55
CA SER A 92 -22.67 -34.65 -30.28
C SER A 92 -23.03 -36.12 -30.51
N LEU A 93 -23.55 -36.80 -29.49
CA LEU A 93 -24.06 -38.17 -29.61
C LEU A 93 -25.25 -38.25 -30.59
N TYR A 94 -26.20 -37.31 -30.47
CA TYR A 94 -27.35 -37.25 -31.37
C TYR A 94 -26.90 -37.13 -32.84
N HIS A 95 -26.05 -36.16 -33.16
CA HIS A 95 -25.54 -35.96 -34.53
C HIS A 95 -24.65 -37.10 -35.01
N LEU A 96 -23.84 -37.71 -34.12
CA LEU A 96 -23.01 -38.86 -34.48
C LEU A 96 -23.86 -40.03 -35.00
N PHE A 97 -24.91 -40.41 -34.27
CA PHE A 97 -25.74 -41.56 -34.67
C PHE A 97 -26.79 -41.23 -35.74
N ARG A 98 -27.19 -39.96 -35.90
CA ARG A 98 -28.09 -39.54 -37.00
C ARG A 98 -27.37 -39.29 -38.31
N HIS A 99 -26.19 -38.66 -38.26
CA HIS A 99 -25.52 -38.09 -39.42
C HIS A 99 -24.03 -38.43 -39.51
N GLY A 100 -23.44 -39.08 -38.52
CA GLY A 100 -21.99 -39.30 -38.45
C GLY A 100 -21.40 -39.99 -39.68
N MET A 101 -22.09 -40.97 -40.26
CA MET A 101 -21.60 -41.65 -41.48
C MET A 101 -21.55 -40.72 -42.71
N GLN A 102 -22.39 -39.68 -42.77
CA GLN A 102 -22.35 -38.66 -43.82
C GLN A 102 -21.16 -37.70 -43.65
N TYR A 103 -20.73 -37.48 -42.40
CA TYR A 103 -19.63 -36.58 -42.03
C TYR A 103 -18.44 -37.35 -41.45
N ARG A 104 -18.13 -38.51 -42.02
CA ARG A 104 -17.09 -39.42 -41.51
C ARG A 104 -15.71 -38.76 -41.41
N ASP A 105 -15.41 -37.84 -42.34
CA ASP A 105 -14.13 -37.13 -42.41
C ASP A 105 -14.03 -35.98 -41.40
N ALA A 106 -15.12 -35.62 -40.72
CA ALA A 106 -15.07 -34.64 -39.65
C ALA A 106 -14.20 -35.17 -38.50
N ALA A 107 -13.29 -34.34 -37.99
CA ALA A 107 -12.27 -34.76 -37.03
C ALA A 107 -12.86 -35.51 -35.81
N LEU A 108 -13.95 -34.99 -35.23
CA LEU A 108 -14.64 -35.61 -34.11
C LEU A 108 -15.17 -37.01 -34.45
N VAL A 109 -15.81 -37.17 -35.61
CA VAL A 109 -16.41 -38.44 -36.05
C VAL A 109 -15.30 -39.46 -36.36
N CYS A 110 -14.29 -39.06 -37.14
CA CYS A 110 -13.16 -39.91 -37.52
C CYS A 110 -12.43 -40.43 -36.28
N GLN A 111 -12.05 -39.54 -35.36
CA GLN A 111 -11.31 -39.91 -34.15
C GLN A 111 -12.16 -40.77 -33.20
N SER A 112 -13.47 -40.54 -33.16
CA SER A 112 -14.40 -41.35 -32.36
C SER A 112 -14.56 -42.77 -32.92
N LEU A 113 -14.62 -42.93 -34.25
CA LEU A 113 -14.63 -44.23 -34.93
C LEU A 113 -13.31 -44.99 -34.72
N GLU A 114 -12.17 -44.29 -34.85
CA GLU A 114 -10.84 -44.85 -34.58
C GLU A 114 -10.71 -45.30 -33.12
N GLY A 115 -11.13 -44.46 -32.17
CA GLY A 115 -11.16 -44.77 -30.74
C GLY A 115 -12.03 -45.97 -30.42
N ALA A 116 -13.20 -46.08 -31.08
CA ALA A 116 -14.10 -47.23 -30.95
C ALA A 116 -13.58 -48.49 -31.67
N ARG A 117 -12.61 -48.33 -32.59
CA ARG A 117 -12.14 -49.36 -33.55
C ARG A 117 -13.24 -49.88 -34.46
N LEU A 118 -14.14 -48.98 -34.89
CA LEU A 118 -15.27 -49.29 -35.75
C LEU A 118 -15.07 -48.68 -37.15
N ASN A 119 -15.49 -49.42 -38.18
CA ASN A 119 -15.48 -48.92 -39.56
C ASN A 119 -16.77 -48.19 -39.96
N ALA A 120 -17.86 -48.48 -39.25
CA ALA A 120 -19.17 -47.88 -39.46
C ALA A 120 -19.96 -47.90 -38.15
N LEU A 121 -20.89 -46.96 -38.00
CA LEU A 121 -21.84 -46.93 -36.89
C LEU A 121 -23.02 -47.87 -37.17
N PRO A 122 -23.55 -48.55 -36.14
CA PRO A 122 -24.77 -49.35 -36.28
C PRO A 122 -25.99 -48.43 -36.50
N GLU A 123 -27.06 -48.99 -37.05
CA GLU A 123 -28.36 -48.31 -37.03
C GLU A 123 -28.92 -48.32 -35.60
N VAL A 124 -29.15 -47.13 -35.06
CA VAL A 124 -29.50 -46.92 -33.64
C VAL A 124 -30.83 -46.18 -33.55
N ARG A 125 -31.73 -46.68 -32.68
CA ARG A 125 -32.89 -45.91 -32.25
C ARG A 125 -32.47 -44.95 -31.15
N ILE A 126 -32.79 -43.67 -31.32
CA ILE A 126 -32.42 -42.61 -30.37
C ILE A 126 -33.71 -42.09 -29.72
N ALA A 127 -33.75 -42.11 -28.39
CA ALA A 127 -34.83 -41.52 -27.61
C ALA A 127 -34.27 -40.50 -26.62
N CYS A 128 -34.85 -39.31 -26.59
CA CYS A 128 -34.37 -38.20 -25.79
C CYS A 128 -35.45 -37.70 -24.84
N PHE A 129 -35.08 -37.29 -23.63
CA PHE A 129 -35.98 -36.60 -22.72
C PHE A 129 -35.25 -35.40 -22.13
N VAL A 130 -35.82 -34.21 -22.29
CA VAL A 130 -35.26 -32.94 -21.81
C VAL A 130 -36.15 -32.41 -20.71
N GLY A 131 -35.62 -32.38 -19.49
CA GLY A 131 -36.41 -32.06 -18.30
C GLY A 131 -36.88 -30.61 -18.23
N GLU A 132 -36.12 -29.66 -18.80
CA GLU A 132 -36.48 -28.23 -18.82
C GLU A 132 -37.68 -27.91 -19.72
N ASP A 133 -37.87 -28.66 -20.81
CA ASP A 133 -38.94 -28.43 -21.80
C ASP A 133 -40.20 -29.25 -21.50
N ALA A 134 -40.08 -30.33 -20.73
CA ALA A 134 -41.18 -31.25 -20.45
C ALA A 134 -42.20 -30.68 -19.44
N ASP A 135 -43.48 -30.65 -19.83
CA ASP A 135 -44.60 -30.26 -18.95
C ASP A 135 -45.03 -31.45 -18.06
N PRO A 136 -44.82 -31.42 -16.73
CA PRO A 136 -45.18 -32.52 -15.84
C PRO A 136 -46.69 -32.67 -15.63
N LEU A 137 -47.49 -31.64 -15.90
CA LEU A 137 -48.93 -31.63 -15.67
C LEU A 137 -49.69 -32.16 -16.89
N LYS A 138 -49.45 -31.56 -18.08
CA LYS A 138 -50.18 -31.90 -19.32
C LYS A 138 -49.36 -32.72 -20.31
N GLY A 139 -48.04 -32.72 -20.17
CA GLY A 139 -47.13 -33.49 -21.03
C GLY A 139 -47.04 -34.96 -20.59
N LYS A 140 -46.38 -35.76 -21.44
CA LYS A 140 -46.09 -37.16 -21.14
C LYS A 140 -45.02 -37.27 -20.06
N THR A 141 -45.10 -38.34 -19.27
CA THR A 141 -44.04 -38.71 -18.33
C THR A 141 -42.76 -39.09 -19.08
N PRO A 142 -41.59 -39.16 -18.40
CA PRO A 142 -40.34 -39.57 -19.05
C PRO A 142 -40.46 -40.91 -19.78
N TRP A 143 -41.10 -41.91 -19.17
CA TRP A 143 -41.32 -43.21 -19.81
C TRP A 143 -42.32 -43.14 -20.97
N GLY A 144 -43.38 -42.35 -20.86
CA GLY A 144 -44.33 -42.14 -21.95
C GLY A 144 -43.70 -41.46 -23.16
N ALA A 145 -42.89 -40.41 -22.93
CA ALA A 145 -42.20 -39.67 -23.96
C ALA A 145 -41.14 -40.53 -24.68
N LEU A 146 -40.33 -41.29 -23.93
CA LEU A 146 -39.35 -42.21 -24.52
C LEU A 146 -40.02 -43.33 -25.32
N ALA A 147 -41.11 -43.93 -24.80
CA ALA A 147 -41.83 -44.98 -25.49
C ALA A 147 -42.51 -44.50 -26.78
N GLU A 148 -42.99 -43.25 -26.81
CA GLU A 148 -43.51 -42.64 -28.05
C GLU A 148 -42.42 -42.50 -29.12
N GLN A 149 -41.24 -41.98 -28.76
CA GLN A 149 -40.14 -41.83 -29.70
C GLN A 149 -39.62 -43.18 -30.22
N LEU A 150 -39.75 -44.24 -29.41
CA LEU A 150 -39.43 -45.61 -29.81
C LEU A 150 -40.57 -46.32 -30.55
N GLY A 151 -41.73 -45.68 -30.75
CA GLY A 151 -42.88 -46.24 -31.48
C GLY A 151 -43.70 -47.29 -30.70
N VAL A 152 -43.53 -47.39 -29.39
CA VAL A 152 -44.09 -48.45 -28.52
C VAL A 152 -44.93 -47.90 -27.36
N TYR A 153 -45.47 -46.68 -27.50
CA TYR A 153 -46.24 -45.98 -26.46
C TYR A 153 -47.37 -46.82 -25.84
N GLN A 154 -48.03 -47.66 -26.64
CA GLN A 154 -49.14 -48.52 -26.19
C GLN A 154 -48.74 -49.44 -25.03
N LEU A 155 -47.47 -49.88 -24.94
CA LEU A 155 -46.97 -50.72 -23.85
C LEU A 155 -47.02 -50.01 -22.49
N VAL A 156 -46.82 -48.69 -22.48
CA VAL A 156 -46.71 -47.89 -21.25
C VAL A 156 -47.87 -46.90 -21.07
N GLN A 157 -48.87 -46.93 -21.94
CA GLN A 157 -49.96 -45.95 -21.95
C GLN A 157 -50.70 -45.88 -20.61
N GLU A 158 -51.02 -47.02 -20.00
CA GLU A 158 -51.67 -47.07 -18.68
C GLU A 158 -50.78 -46.48 -17.58
N HIS A 159 -49.47 -46.75 -17.63
CA HIS A 159 -48.47 -46.22 -16.71
C HIS A 159 -48.32 -44.71 -16.85
N ASP A 160 -48.28 -44.20 -18.08
CA ASP A 160 -48.19 -42.77 -18.40
C ASP A 160 -49.43 -42.00 -17.91
N LEU A 161 -50.64 -42.48 -18.25
CA LEU A 161 -51.90 -41.87 -17.82
C LEU A 161 -52.09 -41.87 -16.29
N ARG A 162 -51.61 -42.93 -15.61
CA ARG A 162 -51.68 -43.03 -14.14
C ARG A 162 -50.50 -42.39 -13.41
N ARG A 163 -49.50 -41.83 -14.13
CA ARG A 163 -48.26 -41.29 -13.57
C ARG A 163 -47.54 -42.28 -12.64
N ARG A 164 -47.55 -43.58 -12.98
CA ARG A 164 -46.86 -44.64 -12.21
C ARG A 164 -45.76 -45.27 -13.04
N ALA A 165 -44.58 -45.43 -12.44
CA ALA A 165 -43.42 -45.96 -13.14
C ALA A 165 -43.69 -47.37 -13.68
N PRO A 166 -43.29 -47.68 -14.93
CA PRO A 166 -43.25 -49.05 -15.43
C PRO A 166 -42.19 -49.87 -14.69
N GLY A 167 -42.45 -51.15 -14.48
CA GLY A 167 -41.47 -52.08 -13.93
C GLY A 167 -40.39 -52.45 -14.95
N ARG A 168 -39.27 -53.02 -14.48
CA ARG A 168 -38.12 -53.43 -15.31
C ARG A 168 -38.49 -54.31 -16.51
N ASP A 169 -39.35 -55.30 -16.35
CA ASP A 169 -39.71 -56.21 -17.46
C ASP A 169 -40.39 -55.48 -18.62
N LEU A 170 -41.25 -54.52 -18.31
CA LEU A 170 -41.91 -53.69 -19.32
C LEU A 170 -40.91 -52.75 -20.00
N LEU A 171 -39.91 -52.24 -19.26
CA LEU A 171 -38.82 -51.46 -19.84
C LEU A 171 -37.90 -52.29 -20.74
N LEU A 172 -37.63 -53.56 -20.39
CA LEU A 172 -36.91 -54.48 -21.28
C LEU A 172 -37.68 -54.73 -22.57
N GLN A 173 -39.00 -54.87 -22.52
CA GLN A 173 -39.84 -54.99 -23.71
C GLN A 173 -39.88 -53.70 -24.53
N MET A 174 -39.96 -52.54 -23.88
CA MET A 174 -39.92 -51.22 -24.52
C MET A 174 -38.61 -51.00 -25.29
N LEU A 175 -37.48 -51.37 -24.68
CA LEU A 175 -36.15 -51.21 -25.27
C LEU A 175 -35.79 -52.33 -26.27
N GLY A 176 -36.27 -53.56 -26.08
CA GLY A 176 -35.99 -54.68 -27.01
C GLY A 176 -34.48 -54.96 -27.22
N GLU A 177 -34.15 -55.67 -28.30
CA GLU A 177 -32.77 -56.10 -28.61
C GLU A 177 -32.04 -55.22 -29.65
N GLN A 178 -32.76 -54.27 -30.26
CA GLN A 178 -32.19 -53.34 -31.23
C GLN A 178 -31.28 -52.32 -30.55
N PRO A 179 -30.16 -51.90 -31.19
CA PRO A 179 -29.30 -50.85 -30.66
C PRO A 179 -30.09 -49.59 -30.30
N THR A 180 -30.03 -49.18 -29.03
CA THR A 180 -30.86 -48.08 -28.52
C THR A 180 -30.04 -47.14 -27.65
N LEU A 181 -30.06 -45.86 -28.01
CA LEU A 181 -29.43 -44.77 -27.28
C LEU A 181 -30.49 -43.91 -26.60
N ILE A 182 -30.37 -43.74 -25.29
CA ILE A 182 -31.24 -42.90 -24.48
C ILE A 182 -30.45 -41.69 -24.00
N LEU A 183 -30.92 -40.49 -24.29
CA LEU A 183 -30.31 -39.23 -23.85
C LEU A 183 -31.24 -38.51 -22.87
N LEU A 184 -30.81 -38.33 -21.62
CA LEU A 184 -31.59 -37.62 -20.60
C LEU A 184 -30.89 -36.31 -20.25
N ASP A 185 -31.52 -35.18 -20.57
CA ASP A 185 -30.99 -33.84 -20.30
C ASP A 185 -31.75 -33.18 -19.14
N GLU A 186 -31.03 -32.54 -18.22
CA GLU A 186 -31.55 -31.76 -17.08
C GLU A 186 -32.72 -32.40 -16.30
N LEU A 187 -32.64 -33.70 -16.01
CA LEU A 187 -33.74 -34.45 -15.37
C LEU A 187 -34.08 -33.95 -13.95
N ALA A 188 -33.11 -33.36 -13.24
CA ALA A 188 -33.32 -32.81 -11.91
C ALA A 188 -34.34 -31.65 -11.92
N VAL A 189 -34.39 -30.85 -12.99
CA VAL A 189 -35.36 -29.76 -13.16
C VAL A 189 -36.78 -30.31 -13.22
N TYR A 190 -36.99 -31.33 -14.08
CA TYR A 190 -38.29 -31.98 -14.20
C TYR A 190 -38.74 -32.65 -12.90
N LEU A 191 -37.80 -33.26 -12.17
CA LEU A 191 -38.09 -33.95 -10.92
C LEU A 191 -38.69 -33.00 -9.86
N VAL A 192 -38.17 -31.78 -9.78
CA VAL A 192 -38.70 -30.74 -8.88
C VAL A 192 -40.06 -30.23 -9.35
N ALA A 193 -40.28 -30.15 -10.67
CA ALA A 193 -41.57 -29.72 -11.24
C ALA A 193 -42.67 -30.79 -11.09
N ALA A 194 -42.30 -32.08 -11.15
CA ALA A 194 -43.19 -33.23 -11.05
C ALA A 194 -43.50 -33.65 -9.60
N LYS A 195 -43.76 -32.69 -8.70
CA LYS A 195 -43.94 -32.93 -7.25
C LYS A 195 -44.95 -34.02 -6.93
N ASP A 196 -46.04 -34.11 -7.69
CA ASP A 196 -47.15 -35.04 -7.43
C ASP A 196 -46.78 -36.52 -7.64
N PHE A 197 -45.72 -36.81 -8.40
CA PHE A 197 -45.25 -38.17 -8.68
C PHE A 197 -43.73 -38.28 -8.73
N GLN A 198 -43.03 -37.42 -8.01
CA GLN A 198 -41.56 -37.35 -7.95
C GLN A 198 -40.93 -38.72 -7.65
N ASP A 199 -41.47 -39.44 -6.65
CA ASP A 199 -41.00 -40.76 -6.27
C ASP A 199 -41.12 -41.79 -7.41
N GLN A 200 -42.13 -41.65 -8.28
CA GLN A 200 -42.30 -42.51 -9.44
C GLN A 200 -41.26 -42.20 -10.51
N VAL A 201 -40.88 -40.93 -10.70
CA VAL A 201 -39.78 -40.57 -11.61
C VAL A 201 -38.45 -41.15 -11.12
N LEU A 202 -38.17 -41.07 -9.81
CA LEU A 202 -36.98 -41.70 -9.20
C LEU A 202 -37.00 -43.23 -9.39
N ALA A 203 -38.13 -43.88 -9.10
CA ALA A 203 -38.30 -45.32 -9.31
C ALA A 203 -38.08 -45.69 -10.78
N PHE A 204 -38.62 -44.91 -11.72
CA PHE A 204 -38.38 -45.10 -13.15
C PHE A 204 -36.90 -45.00 -13.50
N CYS A 205 -36.17 -44.00 -13.00
CA CYS A 205 -34.73 -43.86 -13.25
C CYS A 205 -33.96 -45.10 -12.80
N GLN A 206 -34.27 -45.61 -11.61
CA GLN A 206 -33.65 -46.83 -11.10
C GLN A 206 -33.98 -48.05 -11.97
N GLN A 207 -35.25 -48.24 -12.35
CA GLN A 207 -35.64 -49.37 -13.20
C GLN A 207 -35.04 -49.26 -14.61
N LEU A 208 -34.90 -48.04 -15.14
CA LEU A 208 -34.30 -47.78 -16.43
C LEU A 208 -32.80 -48.08 -16.44
N THR A 209 -32.04 -47.62 -15.44
CA THR A 209 -30.60 -47.90 -15.34
C THR A 209 -30.34 -49.41 -15.22
N GLU A 210 -31.15 -50.12 -14.45
CA GLU A 210 -31.09 -51.59 -14.34
C GLU A 210 -31.42 -52.30 -15.66
N ALA A 211 -32.47 -51.86 -16.38
CA ALA A 211 -32.87 -52.43 -17.66
C ALA A 211 -31.79 -52.23 -18.74
N VAL A 212 -31.26 -51.01 -18.86
CA VAL A 212 -30.18 -50.66 -19.80
C VAL A 212 -28.90 -51.42 -19.46
N GLY A 213 -28.61 -51.64 -18.17
CA GLY A 213 -27.47 -52.43 -17.72
C GLY A 213 -27.44 -53.86 -18.25
N VAL A 214 -28.61 -54.49 -18.40
CA VAL A 214 -28.74 -55.88 -18.87
C VAL A 214 -28.72 -56.00 -20.38
N LEU A 215 -29.20 -54.99 -21.11
CA LEU A 215 -29.26 -55.04 -22.57
C LEU A 215 -27.90 -54.74 -23.18
N PRO A 216 -27.31 -55.67 -23.97
CA PRO A 216 -25.94 -55.52 -24.46
C PRO A 216 -25.79 -54.30 -25.37
N ARG A 217 -26.78 -54.01 -26.22
CA ARG A 217 -26.73 -52.89 -27.18
C ARG A 217 -27.63 -51.72 -26.78
N ALA A 218 -27.79 -51.48 -25.48
CA ALA A 218 -28.43 -50.27 -24.97
C ALA A 218 -27.39 -49.39 -24.25
N ALA A 219 -27.52 -48.07 -24.44
CA ALA A 219 -26.74 -47.07 -23.75
C ALA A 219 -27.65 -45.93 -23.25
N LEU A 220 -27.46 -45.52 -22.00
CA LEU A 220 -28.13 -44.39 -21.38
C LEU A 220 -27.08 -43.35 -21.02
N VAL A 221 -27.23 -42.14 -21.54
CA VAL A 221 -26.37 -40.99 -21.21
C VAL A 221 -27.24 -39.92 -20.56
N ALA A 222 -26.93 -39.57 -19.32
CA ALA A 222 -27.71 -38.63 -18.53
C ALA A 222 -26.85 -37.45 -18.04
N THR A 223 -27.46 -36.27 -17.96
CA THR A 223 -26.84 -35.08 -17.38
C THR A 223 -27.53 -34.73 -16.07
N LEU A 224 -26.74 -34.53 -15.01
CA LEU A 224 -27.22 -33.94 -13.77
C LEU A 224 -26.60 -32.55 -13.62
N PRO A 225 -27.34 -31.50 -13.19
CA PRO A 225 -26.78 -30.16 -13.05
C PRO A 225 -25.65 -30.13 -12.03
N SER A 226 -24.66 -29.25 -12.22
CA SER A 226 -23.53 -29.13 -11.29
C SER A 226 -23.88 -28.40 -9.98
N SER A 227 -25.07 -27.79 -9.92
CA SER A 227 -25.62 -27.13 -8.74
C SER A 227 -27.12 -27.38 -8.69
N ALA A 228 -27.66 -27.55 -7.48
CA ALA A 228 -29.08 -27.82 -7.31
C ALA A 228 -29.96 -26.65 -7.80
N PRO A 229 -30.95 -26.91 -8.68
CA PRO A 229 -31.92 -25.89 -9.04
C PRO A 229 -32.94 -25.71 -7.89
N TYR A 230 -33.56 -24.54 -7.73
CA TYR A 230 -34.70 -24.34 -6.82
C TYR A 230 -34.46 -24.58 -5.30
N GLY A 231 -33.21 -24.44 -4.81
CA GLY A 231 -32.90 -24.47 -3.37
C GLY A 231 -32.97 -25.87 -2.75
N ALA A 232 -33.37 -25.96 -1.47
CA ALA A 232 -33.27 -27.20 -0.67
C ALA A 232 -34.06 -28.40 -1.24
N GLU A 233 -35.16 -28.16 -1.98
CA GLU A 233 -35.91 -29.24 -2.63
C GLU A 233 -35.12 -29.82 -3.81
N GLY A 234 -34.49 -28.99 -4.64
CA GLY A 234 -33.66 -29.48 -5.73
C GLY A 234 -32.34 -30.06 -5.25
N GLU A 235 -31.81 -29.64 -4.10
CA GLU A 235 -30.65 -30.31 -3.47
C GLU A 235 -30.99 -31.76 -3.13
N ARG A 236 -32.17 -31.99 -2.54
CA ARG A 236 -32.66 -33.35 -2.24
C ARG A 236 -32.88 -34.15 -3.52
N ALA A 237 -33.53 -33.56 -4.51
CA ALA A 237 -33.83 -34.20 -5.79
C ALA A 237 -32.55 -34.60 -6.54
N LEU A 238 -31.56 -33.69 -6.61
CA LEU A 238 -30.25 -33.93 -7.21
C LEU A 238 -29.50 -35.03 -6.46
N HIS A 239 -29.43 -34.96 -5.13
CA HIS A 239 -28.78 -35.98 -4.32
C HIS A 239 -29.41 -37.37 -4.51
N GLN A 240 -30.73 -37.46 -4.59
CA GLN A 240 -31.41 -38.74 -4.88
C GLN A 240 -31.08 -39.28 -6.27
N LEU A 241 -31.02 -38.43 -7.29
CA LEU A 241 -30.59 -38.82 -8.63
C LEU A 241 -29.13 -39.28 -8.63
N GLU A 242 -28.23 -38.55 -7.98
CA GLU A 242 -26.83 -38.93 -7.82
C GLU A 242 -26.67 -40.31 -7.15
N GLN A 243 -27.49 -40.63 -6.16
CA GLN A 243 -27.48 -41.95 -5.51
C GLN A 243 -27.97 -43.08 -6.44
N ILE A 244 -28.94 -42.81 -7.31
CA ILE A 244 -29.47 -43.80 -8.26
C ILE A 244 -28.44 -44.06 -9.37
N PHE A 245 -27.97 -42.99 -10.00
CA PHE A 245 -27.02 -43.06 -11.09
C PHE A 245 -25.64 -43.54 -10.58
N GLY A 246 -25.22 -43.12 -9.38
CA GLY A 246 -23.96 -43.48 -8.71
C GLY A 246 -23.69 -44.97 -8.48
N ARG A 247 -24.73 -45.82 -8.49
CA ARG A 247 -24.59 -47.27 -8.22
C ARG A 247 -24.14 -48.09 -9.43
N VAL A 248 -24.35 -47.59 -10.65
CA VAL A 248 -24.25 -48.40 -11.89
C VAL A 248 -23.39 -47.70 -12.97
N GLN A 249 -22.85 -46.51 -12.69
CA GLN A 249 -22.35 -45.61 -13.72
C GLN A 249 -20.83 -45.52 -13.87
N ALA A 250 -20.42 -45.18 -15.09
CA ALA A 250 -19.13 -44.53 -15.36
C ALA A 250 -19.31 -43.01 -15.44
N LEU A 251 -18.39 -42.28 -14.79
CA LEU A 251 -18.34 -40.82 -14.82
C LEU A 251 -17.49 -40.37 -16.01
N TYR A 252 -18.04 -39.53 -16.87
CA TYR A 252 -17.32 -38.96 -18.00
C TYR A 252 -17.31 -37.44 -17.93
N THR A 253 -16.13 -36.86 -18.17
CA THR A 253 -15.92 -35.42 -18.28
C THR A 253 -15.62 -35.08 -19.74
N PRO A 254 -16.54 -34.44 -20.48
CA PRO A 254 -16.33 -34.16 -21.91
C PRO A 254 -15.15 -33.24 -22.22
N VAL A 255 -14.76 -32.36 -21.29
CA VAL A 255 -13.67 -31.39 -21.46
C VAL A 255 -12.82 -31.36 -20.20
N GLU A 256 -11.53 -31.65 -20.31
CA GLU A 256 -10.61 -31.71 -19.18
C GLU A 256 -9.41 -30.76 -19.33
N GLY A 257 -8.94 -30.22 -18.20
CA GLY A 257 -7.74 -29.39 -18.12
C GLY A 257 -7.69 -28.26 -19.15
N ASP A 258 -6.54 -28.16 -19.83
CA ASP A 258 -6.23 -27.06 -20.76
C ASP A 258 -6.90 -27.21 -22.14
N GLU A 259 -7.65 -28.29 -22.38
CA GLU A 259 -8.47 -28.42 -23.59
C GLU A 259 -9.57 -27.36 -23.65
N PHE A 260 -9.97 -26.82 -22.49
CA PHE A 260 -10.93 -25.73 -22.41
C PHE A 260 -10.49 -24.50 -23.22
N PHE A 261 -9.19 -24.18 -23.24
CA PHE A 261 -8.66 -23.08 -24.06
C PHE A 261 -8.92 -23.31 -25.56
N ARG A 262 -8.75 -24.54 -26.03
CA ARG A 262 -9.00 -24.91 -27.44
C ARG A 262 -10.48 -24.83 -27.77
N VAL A 263 -11.36 -25.24 -26.86
CA VAL A 263 -12.82 -25.12 -27.01
C VAL A 263 -13.23 -23.65 -27.15
N LEU A 264 -12.71 -22.77 -26.28
CA LEU A 264 -12.99 -21.33 -26.36
C LEU A 264 -12.50 -20.74 -27.67
N ARG A 265 -11.27 -21.08 -28.10
CA ARG A 265 -10.72 -20.59 -29.37
C ARG A 265 -11.56 -21.04 -30.56
N GLN A 266 -11.93 -22.32 -30.64
CA GLN A 266 -12.77 -22.85 -31.72
C GLN A 266 -14.14 -22.15 -31.79
N ARG A 267 -14.68 -21.76 -30.63
CA ARG A 267 -15.98 -21.09 -30.55
C ARG A 267 -15.95 -19.59 -30.82
N LEU A 268 -14.82 -18.93 -30.60
CA LEU A 268 -14.69 -17.47 -30.72
C LEU A 268 -13.95 -17.03 -31.99
N MET A 269 -13.13 -17.89 -32.58
CA MET A 269 -12.20 -17.52 -33.64
C MET A 269 -12.44 -18.30 -34.91
N GLN A 270 -11.98 -17.71 -36.01
CA GLN A 270 -11.76 -18.41 -37.28
C GLN A 270 -10.42 -19.15 -37.25
N GLU A 271 -10.06 -19.80 -38.35
CA GLU A 271 -8.75 -20.44 -38.50
C GLU A 271 -7.59 -19.43 -38.35
N VAL A 272 -6.48 -19.92 -37.80
CA VAL A 272 -5.26 -19.12 -37.62
C VAL A 272 -4.64 -18.83 -38.97
N ILE A 273 -4.49 -17.54 -39.29
CA ILE A 273 -3.96 -17.08 -40.56
C ILE A 273 -2.44 -17.25 -40.60
N ASP A 274 -1.75 -16.92 -39.50
CA ASP A 274 -0.28 -16.96 -39.40
C ASP A 274 0.19 -17.70 -38.13
N PRO A 275 0.30 -19.04 -38.17
CA PRO A 275 0.79 -19.83 -37.03
C PRO A 275 2.22 -19.49 -36.62
N THR A 276 3.04 -18.97 -37.53
CA THR A 276 4.43 -18.59 -37.25
C THR A 276 4.48 -17.35 -36.38
N GLU A 277 3.68 -16.33 -36.69
CA GLU A 277 3.62 -15.09 -35.89
C GLU A 277 2.96 -15.33 -34.51
N LEU A 278 2.01 -16.26 -34.40
CA LEU A 278 1.47 -16.73 -33.12
C LEU A 278 2.58 -17.29 -32.23
N ASN A 279 3.35 -18.27 -32.75
CA ASN A 279 4.43 -18.89 -32.00
C ASN A 279 5.51 -17.88 -31.61
N ARG A 280 5.88 -16.98 -32.53
CA ARG A 280 6.82 -15.90 -32.26
C ARG A 280 6.35 -14.99 -31.13
N THR A 281 5.06 -14.65 -31.10
CA THR A 281 4.46 -13.82 -30.05
C THR A 281 4.54 -14.54 -28.71
N VAL A 282 4.07 -15.78 -28.62
CA VAL A 282 4.12 -16.56 -27.38
C VAL A 282 5.55 -16.70 -26.86
N ASP A 283 6.49 -17.01 -27.75
CA ASP A 283 7.89 -17.19 -27.39
C ASP A 283 8.50 -15.90 -26.83
N ALA A 284 8.20 -14.74 -27.43
CA ALA A 284 8.68 -13.45 -26.96
C ALA A 284 8.16 -13.09 -25.55
N PHE A 285 6.88 -13.37 -25.25
CA PHE A 285 6.33 -13.16 -23.91
C PHE A 285 6.88 -14.17 -22.90
N PHE A 286 7.04 -15.44 -23.30
CA PHE A 286 7.56 -16.47 -22.41
C PHE A 286 9.04 -16.25 -22.03
N GLU A 287 9.88 -15.79 -22.97
CA GLU A 287 11.25 -15.34 -22.66
C GLU A 287 11.26 -14.20 -21.64
N LEU A 288 10.34 -13.23 -21.80
CA LEU A 288 10.20 -12.12 -20.87
C LEU A 288 9.80 -12.60 -19.45
N TYR A 289 8.92 -13.59 -19.34
CA TYR A 289 8.48 -14.16 -18.07
C TYR A 289 9.59 -14.92 -17.34
N ARG A 290 10.44 -15.67 -18.06
CA ARG A 290 11.58 -16.39 -17.46
C ARG A 290 12.58 -15.49 -16.74
N HIS A 291 12.66 -14.21 -17.13
CA HIS A 291 13.61 -13.24 -16.57
C HIS A 291 12.96 -12.18 -15.68
N SER A 292 11.68 -12.35 -15.33
CA SER A 292 10.90 -11.36 -14.58
C SER A 292 10.31 -11.93 -13.30
N GLU A 293 9.98 -11.05 -12.36
CA GLU A 293 9.34 -11.38 -11.08
C GLU A 293 7.83 -11.70 -11.24
N VAL A 294 7.50 -12.70 -12.06
CA VAL A 294 6.15 -13.25 -12.23
C VAL A 294 5.98 -14.53 -11.38
N PRO A 295 4.74 -15.08 -11.22
CA PRO A 295 4.51 -16.34 -10.51
C PRO A 295 5.32 -17.49 -11.10
N GLU A 296 5.74 -18.43 -10.26
CA GLU A 296 6.66 -19.50 -10.65
C GLU A 296 6.08 -20.40 -11.75
N GLU A 297 4.78 -20.69 -11.71
CA GLU A 297 4.07 -21.46 -12.75
C GLU A 297 4.25 -20.83 -14.14
N ALA A 298 4.25 -19.50 -14.25
CA ALA A 298 4.36 -18.80 -15.52
C ALA A 298 5.76 -18.88 -16.16
N ARG A 299 6.77 -19.33 -15.40
CA ARG A 299 8.14 -19.53 -15.89
C ARG A 299 8.40 -20.94 -16.44
N GLN A 300 7.45 -21.85 -16.27
CA GLN A 300 7.57 -23.23 -16.69
C GLN A 300 7.14 -23.43 -18.15
N ASP A 301 7.78 -24.35 -18.87
CA ASP A 301 7.45 -24.64 -20.29
C ASP A 301 5.99 -25.04 -20.51
N ALA A 302 5.36 -25.67 -19.51
CA ALA A 302 3.92 -25.99 -19.55
C ALA A 302 3.06 -24.73 -19.75
N TYR A 303 3.47 -23.59 -19.18
CA TYR A 303 2.76 -22.32 -19.34
C TYR A 303 2.88 -21.76 -20.76
N ARG A 304 4.04 -21.93 -21.41
CA ARG A 304 4.22 -21.57 -22.83
C ARG A 304 3.23 -22.31 -23.71
N GLU A 305 3.02 -23.61 -23.48
CA GLU A 305 2.01 -24.37 -24.22
C GLU A 305 0.59 -23.86 -23.93
N ARG A 306 0.25 -23.57 -22.66
CA ARG A 306 -1.04 -22.94 -22.30
C ARG A 306 -1.26 -21.63 -23.07
N MET A 307 -0.24 -20.79 -23.20
CA MET A 307 -0.34 -19.54 -23.97
C MET A 307 -0.64 -19.79 -25.46
N ARG A 308 -0.06 -20.83 -26.07
CA ARG A 308 -0.39 -21.21 -27.47
C ARG A 308 -1.83 -21.68 -27.62
N LEU A 309 -2.34 -22.39 -26.61
CA LEU A 309 -3.73 -22.87 -26.61
C LEU A 309 -4.73 -21.73 -26.44
N ALA A 310 -4.43 -20.78 -25.55
CA ALA A 310 -5.29 -19.66 -25.21
C ALA A 310 -5.26 -18.49 -26.22
N TYR A 311 -4.27 -18.44 -27.11
CA TYR A 311 -4.10 -17.36 -28.08
C TYR A 311 -5.40 -17.06 -28.85
N PRO A 312 -5.82 -15.78 -28.96
CA PRO A 312 -5.09 -14.54 -28.69
C PRO A 312 -5.16 -14.03 -27.24
N PHE A 313 -5.77 -14.78 -26.32
CA PHE A 313 -5.82 -14.41 -24.91
C PHE A 313 -4.60 -14.93 -24.16
N HIS A 314 -4.15 -14.15 -23.19
CA HIS A 314 -3.24 -14.63 -22.17
C HIS A 314 -4.00 -15.58 -21.21
N PRO A 315 -3.43 -16.73 -20.79
CA PRO A 315 -4.13 -17.71 -19.95
C PRO A 315 -4.75 -17.10 -18.69
N LEU A 316 -4.06 -16.14 -18.06
CA LEU A 316 -4.55 -15.42 -16.88
C LEU A 316 -5.93 -14.77 -17.06
N VAL A 317 -6.31 -14.31 -18.26
CA VAL A 317 -7.65 -13.74 -18.52
C VAL A 317 -8.72 -14.81 -18.30
N ILE A 318 -8.51 -15.99 -18.88
CA ILE A 318 -9.46 -17.09 -18.84
C ILE A 318 -9.45 -17.74 -17.45
N ASP A 319 -8.27 -17.95 -16.87
CA ASP A 319 -8.10 -18.49 -15.52
C ASP A 319 -8.78 -17.60 -14.47
N THR A 320 -8.74 -16.28 -14.63
CA THR A 320 -9.43 -15.35 -13.71
C THR A 320 -10.95 -15.49 -13.81
N LEU A 321 -11.50 -15.61 -15.03
CA LEU A 321 -12.94 -15.85 -15.22
C LEU A 321 -13.37 -17.21 -14.65
N ASP A 322 -12.58 -18.24 -14.89
CA ASP A 322 -12.89 -19.60 -14.47
C ASP A 322 -12.75 -19.78 -12.95
N ARG A 323 -11.63 -19.36 -12.35
CA ARG A 323 -11.35 -19.61 -10.93
C ARG A 323 -12.03 -18.61 -10.00
N ARG A 324 -12.26 -17.37 -10.46
CA ARG A 324 -12.80 -16.30 -9.62
C ARG A 324 -14.25 -15.96 -9.98
N TRP A 325 -14.52 -15.57 -11.21
CA TRP A 325 -15.87 -15.12 -11.59
C TRP A 325 -16.90 -16.27 -11.64
N SER A 326 -16.48 -17.47 -12.04
CA SER A 326 -17.35 -18.66 -12.11
C SER A 326 -17.83 -19.19 -10.74
N THR A 327 -17.29 -18.64 -9.65
CA THR A 327 -17.74 -18.92 -8.29
C THR A 327 -19.08 -18.25 -7.97
N TYR A 328 -19.45 -17.17 -8.67
CA TYR A 328 -20.76 -16.55 -8.53
C TYR A 328 -21.83 -17.40 -9.20
N SER A 329 -22.88 -17.78 -8.48
CA SER A 329 -24.00 -18.57 -9.03
C SER A 329 -24.73 -17.87 -10.19
N THR A 330 -24.68 -16.53 -10.22
CA THR A 330 -25.25 -15.72 -11.29
C THR A 330 -24.37 -15.70 -12.55
N PHE A 331 -23.08 -16.02 -12.46
CA PHE A 331 -22.15 -16.09 -13.58
C PHE A 331 -22.12 -17.51 -14.15
N GLN A 332 -22.79 -17.72 -15.28
CA GLN A 332 -22.83 -19.02 -15.94
C GLN A 332 -21.42 -19.42 -16.40
N ARG A 333 -20.79 -20.43 -15.78
CA ARG A 333 -19.34 -20.71 -15.95
C ARG A 333 -18.86 -20.68 -17.40
N THR A 334 -19.39 -21.53 -18.28
CA THR A 334 -18.92 -21.57 -19.68
C THR A 334 -19.54 -20.48 -20.58
N ARG A 335 -20.86 -20.24 -20.47
CA ARG A 335 -21.57 -19.25 -21.31
C ARG A 335 -21.18 -17.81 -20.98
N GLY A 336 -21.02 -17.50 -19.70
CA GLY A 336 -20.54 -16.22 -19.20
C GLY A 336 -19.11 -15.91 -19.67
N VAL A 337 -18.20 -16.90 -19.62
CA VAL A 337 -16.84 -16.76 -20.18
C VAL A 337 -16.90 -16.44 -21.67
N LEU A 338 -17.62 -17.23 -22.48
CA LEU A 338 -17.73 -17.02 -23.93
C LEU A 338 -18.31 -15.62 -24.25
N LYS A 339 -19.41 -15.24 -23.59
CA LYS A 339 -20.06 -13.93 -23.77
C LYS A 339 -19.13 -12.77 -23.42
N PHE A 340 -18.42 -12.88 -22.29
CA PHE A 340 -17.49 -11.87 -21.84
C PHE A 340 -16.32 -11.72 -22.83
N LEU A 341 -15.68 -12.83 -23.21
CA LEU A 341 -14.56 -12.82 -24.15
C LEU A 341 -14.97 -12.33 -25.55
N ALA A 342 -16.17 -12.69 -26.03
CA ALA A 342 -16.70 -12.17 -27.29
C ALA A 342 -16.86 -10.64 -27.25
N SER A 343 -17.34 -10.10 -26.12
CA SER A 343 -17.46 -8.66 -25.91
C SER A 343 -16.11 -7.95 -25.89
N VAL A 344 -15.09 -8.58 -25.29
CA VAL A 344 -13.69 -8.10 -25.29
C VAL A 344 -13.11 -8.07 -26.70
N LEU A 345 -13.27 -9.15 -27.48
CA LEU A 345 -12.76 -9.21 -28.85
C LEU A 345 -13.40 -8.15 -29.74
N ARG A 346 -14.71 -7.96 -29.60
CA ARG A 346 -15.44 -6.95 -30.34
C ARG A 346 -14.93 -5.55 -30.02
N ASP A 347 -14.84 -5.18 -28.73
CA ASP A 347 -14.31 -3.89 -28.30
C ASP A 347 -12.89 -3.64 -28.84
N MET A 348 -12.01 -4.62 -28.69
CA MET A 348 -10.62 -4.49 -29.16
C MET A 348 -10.50 -4.42 -30.68
N TYR A 349 -11.38 -5.12 -31.41
CA TYR A 349 -11.41 -5.08 -32.88
C TYR A 349 -11.97 -3.75 -33.41
N GLU A 350 -13.09 -3.28 -32.86
CA GLU A 350 -13.73 -2.00 -33.24
C GLU A 350 -12.79 -0.80 -33.00
N HIS A 351 -12.07 -0.79 -31.88
CA HIS A 351 -11.12 0.27 -31.53
C HIS A 351 -9.70 0.03 -32.09
N GLN A 352 -9.50 -1.04 -32.88
CA GLN A 352 -8.20 -1.44 -33.45
C GLN A 352 -7.04 -1.44 -32.44
N VAL A 353 -7.28 -1.96 -31.23
CA VAL A 353 -6.30 -1.98 -30.15
C VAL A 353 -5.08 -2.79 -30.57
N ASN A 354 -3.96 -2.11 -30.81
CA ASN A 354 -2.74 -2.71 -31.33
C ASN A 354 -1.96 -3.43 -30.22
N THR A 355 -2.32 -4.67 -29.96
CA THR A 355 -1.58 -5.57 -29.07
C THR A 355 -1.44 -6.96 -29.70
N PRO A 356 -0.28 -7.64 -29.55
CA PRO A 356 -0.10 -8.99 -30.08
C PRO A 356 -0.77 -10.08 -29.22
N LEU A 357 -1.06 -9.78 -27.94
CA LEU A 357 -1.70 -10.68 -26.97
C LEU A 357 -2.66 -9.90 -26.06
N ILE A 358 -3.82 -10.48 -25.74
CA ILE A 358 -4.83 -9.86 -24.88
C ILE A 358 -4.54 -10.23 -23.42
N LEU A 359 -4.14 -9.24 -22.63
CA LEU A 359 -3.83 -9.35 -21.20
C LEU A 359 -5.00 -8.81 -20.36
N PRO A 360 -5.09 -9.16 -19.06
CA PRO A 360 -6.08 -8.55 -18.16
C PRO A 360 -5.99 -7.01 -18.12
N ALA A 361 -4.78 -6.45 -18.25
CA ALA A 361 -4.57 -5.01 -18.32
C ALA A 361 -5.14 -4.33 -19.59
N HIS A 362 -5.52 -5.11 -20.61
CA HIS A 362 -6.11 -4.58 -21.85
C HIS A 362 -7.64 -4.54 -21.82
N LEU A 363 -8.29 -5.09 -20.80
CA LEU A 363 -9.74 -5.08 -20.70
C LEU A 363 -10.25 -3.64 -20.60
N ASN A 364 -11.35 -3.33 -21.30
CA ASN A 364 -11.88 -1.97 -21.35
C ASN A 364 -13.10 -1.81 -20.45
N LEU A 365 -12.91 -1.30 -19.24
CA LEU A 365 -14.02 -1.01 -18.32
C LEU A 365 -14.83 0.25 -18.71
N GLU A 366 -14.39 1.03 -19.71
CA GLU A 366 -15.19 2.13 -20.27
C GLU A 366 -16.26 1.59 -21.23
N TYR A 367 -16.02 0.43 -21.85
CA TYR A 367 -16.97 -0.23 -22.74
C TYR A 367 -18.13 -0.84 -21.95
N ALA A 368 -19.35 -0.38 -22.24
CA ALA A 368 -20.53 -0.70 -21.45
C ALA A 368 -20.85 -2.20 -21.36
N PRO A 369 -20.80 -3.01 -22.45
CA PRO A 369 -21.04 -4.45 -22.36
C PRO A 369 -20.10 -5.19 -21.41
N ILE A 370 -18.79 -4.89 -21.43
CA ILE A 370 -17.80 -5.49 -20.51
C ILE A 370 -18.10 -5.06 -19.08
N ARG A 371 -18.28 -3.75 -18.86
CA ARG A 371 -18.56 -3.20 -17.53
C ARG A 371 -19.85 -3.75 -16.93
N GLN A 372 -20.93 -3.77 -17.69
CA GLN A 372 -22.24 -4.23 -17.21
C GLN A 372 -22.26 -5.72 -16.92
N GLU A 373 -21.57 -6.54 -17.73
CA GLU A 373 -21.47 -7.98 -17.45
C GLU A 373 -20.82 -8.22 -16.09
N LEU A 374 -19.70 -7.54 -15.77
CA LEU A 374 -19.06 -7.67 -14.45
C LEU A 374 -19.95 -7.12 -13.31
N LEU A 375 -20.47 -5.90 -13.46
CA LEU A 375 -21.28 -5.22 -12.43
C LEU A 375 -22.58 -5.98 -12.10
N ARG A 376 -23.13 -6.76 -13.02
CA ARG A 376 -24.29 -7.62 -12.78
C ARG A 376 -24.06 -8.61 -11.62
N HIS A 377 -22.82 -9.05 -11.42
CA HIS A 377 -22.46 -10.05 -10.42
C HIS A 377 -22.01 -9.43 -9.09
N ILE A 378 -21.30 -8.30 -9.13
CA ILE A 378 -20.71 -7.65 -7.94
C ILE A 378 -21.49 -6.43 -7.43
N GLY A 379 -22.49 -5.99 -8.20
CA GLY A 379 -23.37 -4.86 -7.88
C GLY A 379 -22.95 -3.53 -8.53
N ASN A 380 -23.96 -2.72 -8.90
CA ASN A 380 -23.78 -1.43 -9.58
C ASN A 380 -23.03 -0.36 -8.77
N GLN A 381 -22.86 -0.56 -7.46
CA GLN A 381 -22.14 0.39 -6.60
C GLN A 381 -20.68 0.56 -7.03
N TYR A 382 -20.08 -0.48 -7.62
CA TYR A 382 -18.72 -0.43 -8.17
C TYR A 382 -18.59 0.43 -9.43
N ALA A 383 -19.69 0.86 -10.08
CA ALA A 383 -19.61 1.80 -11.19
C ALA A 383 -18.94 3.13 -10.77
N GLY A 384 -19.22 3.58 -9.54
CA GLY A 384 -18.57 4.76 -8.96
C GLY A 384 -17.06 4.57 -8.78
N VAL A 385 -16.65 3.40 -8.29
CA VAL A 385 -15.23 3.02 -8.14
C VAL A 385 -14.52 3.03 -9.48
N ILE A 386 -15.12 2.41 -10.51
CA ILE A 386 -14.55 2.40 -11.87
C ILE A 386 -14.37 3.84 -12.37
N SER A 387 -15.43 4.66 -12.31
CA SER A 387 -15.40 6.03 -12.84
C SER A 387 -14.39 6.95 -12.15
N GLN A 388 -14.15 6.73 -10.86
CA GLN A 388 -13.31 7.60 -10.04
C GLN A 388 -11.84 7.20 -10.07
N ASP A 389 -11.55 5.90 -10.06
CA ASP A 389 -10.18 5.40 -9.88
C ASP A 389 -9.60 4.71 -11.11
N ILE A 390 -10.41 4.05 -11.93
CA ILE A 390 -9.91 3.09 -12.94
C ILE A 390 -10.05 3.63 -14.37
N ALA A 391 -11.27 3.98 -14.78
CA ALA A 391 -11.63 4.22 -16.16
C ALA A 391 -12.54 5.46 -16.30
N GLY A 392 -12.29 6.29 -17.31
CA GLY A 392 -12.95 7.58 -17.50
C GLY A 392 -11.97 8.77 -17.53
N ALA A 393 -12.36 9.86 -18.20
CA ALA A 393 -11.47 10.99 -18.50
C ALA A 393 -10.84 11.66 -17.26
N GLY A 394 -11.52 11.62 -16.11
CA GLY A 394 -11.06 12.18 -14.85
C GLY A 394 -10.49 11.16 -13.85
N ALA A 395 -10.44 9.88 -14.19
CA ALA A 395 -10.09 8.81 -13.25
C ALA A 395 -8.64 8.92 -12.76
N ASN A 396 -8.40 8.56 -11.50
CA ASN A 396 -7.08 8.70 -10.88
C ASN A 396 -5.97 7.92 -11.62
N ALA A 397 -6.26 6.70 -12.10
CA ALA A 397 -5.30 5.91 -12.88
C ALA A 397 -4.95 6.56 -14.23
N VAL A 398 -5.93 7.16 -14.92
CA VAL A 398 -5.71 7.88 -16.19
C VAL A 398 -4.81 9.10 -15.96
N GLN A 399 -4.99 9.80 -14.85
CA GLN A 399 -4.10 10.92 -14.49
C GLN A 399 -2.67 10.44 -14.17
N ILE A 400 -2.50 9.25 -13.57
CA ILE A 400 -1.17 8.67 -13.32
C ILE A 400 -0.49 8.34 -14.64
N ASP A 401 -1.22 7.78 -15.62
CA ASP A 401 -0.68 7.52 -16.95
C ASP A 401 -0.09 8.78 -17.60
N GLN A 402 -0.76 9.93 -17.47
CA GLN A 402 -0.25 11.21 -17.94
C GLN A 402 1.02 11.66 -17.19
N GLN A 403 1.14 11.33 -15.90
CA GLN A 403 2.29 11.65 -15.04
C GLN A 403 3.50 10.73 -15.27
N LEU A 404 3.32 9.56 -15.90
CA LEU A 404 4.43 8.65 -16.25
C LEU A 404 5.25 9.18 -17.44
N GLY A 405 4.75 10.18 -18.17
CA GLY A 405 5.44 10.83 -19.28
C GLY A 405 4.83 10.50 -20.64
N ALA A 406 5.15 11.34 -21.64
CA ALA A 406 4.52 11.27 -22.97
C ALA A 406 4.78 9.94 -23.72
N GLU A 407 5.89 9.26 -23.43
CA GLU A 407 6.22 7.96 -24.01
C GLU A 407 5.32 6.83 -23.49
N TYR A 408 4.97 6.86 -22.19
CA TYR A 408 4.21 5.80 -21.52
C TYR A 408 2.71 6.09 -21.40
N ALA A 409 2.28 7.36 -21.50
CA ALA A 409 0.86 7.70 -21.41
C ALA A 409 -0.04 6.94 -22.43
N PRO A 410 0.35 6.76 -23.72
CA PRO A 410 -0.44 5.97 -24.68
C PRO A 410 -0.52 4.49 -24.33
N MET A 411 0.43 3.99 -23.53
CA MET A 411 0.49 2.59 -23.10
C MET A 411 -0.52 2.24 -22.01
N ARG A 412 -1.14 3.23 -21.37
CA ARG A 412 -2.17 3.08 -20.31
C ARG A 412 -1.76 2.09 -19.21
N ILE A 413 -0.53 2.18 -18.72
CA ILE A 413 0.06 1.22 -17.77
C ILE A 413 -0.68 1.25 -16.44
N ALA A 414 -0.91 2.43 -15.86
CA ALA A 414 -1.60 2.60 -14.59
C ALA A 414 -3.09 2.23 -14.71
N SER A 415 -3.77 2.65 -15.78
CA SER A 415 -5.16 2.26 -16.05
C SER A 415 -5.30 0.74 -16.26
N GLY A 416 -4.35 0.13 -16.96
CA GLY A 416 -4.32 -1.31 -17.20
C GLY A 416 -4.07 -2.10 -15.92
N LEU A 417 -3.12 -1.68 -15.08
CA LEU A 417 -2.90 -2.27 -13.76
C LEU A 417 -4.14 -2.15 -12.87
N ALA A 418 -4.75 -0.97 -12.80
CA ALA A 418 -5.99 -0.77 -12.05
C ALA A 418 -7.13 -1.67 -12.57
N THR A 419 -7.21 -1.87 -13.89
CA THR A 419 -8.19 -2.79 -14.49
C THR A 419 -7.89 -4.25 -14.13
N ALA A 420 -6.63 -4.68 -14.18
CA ALA A 420 -6.23 -6.03 -13.79
C ALA A 420 -6.51 -6.29 -12.29
N ILE A 421 -6.23 -5.30 -11.42
CA ILE A 421 -6.58 -5.38 -10.00
C ILE A 421 -8.09 -5.53 -9.84
N PHE A 422 -8.88 -4.68 -10.50
CA PHE A 422 -10.34 -4.75 -10.43
C PHE A 422 -10.86 -6.11 -10.90
N PHE A 423 -10.37 -6.60 -12.04
CA PHE A 423 -10.77 -7.89 -12.60
C PHE A 423 -10.43 -9.07 -11.68
N GLY A 424 -9.33 -8.98 -10.92
CA GLY A 424 -8.95 -9.95 -9.90
C GLY A 424 -9.54 -9.69 -8.50
N SER A 425 -10.22 -8.57 -8.26
CA SER A 425 -10.69 -8.21 -6.91
C SER A 425 -11.88 -9.04 -6.42
N PHE A 426 -12.52 -9.84 -7.27
CA PHE A 426 -13.83 -10.44 -6.97
C PHE A 426 -13.81 -11.96 -7.06
N SER A 427 -14.31 -12.61 -6.02
CA SER A 427 -14.57 -14.04 -5.93
C SER A 427 -15.65 -14.25 -4.88
N ALA A 428 -16.55 -15.22 -5.09
CA ALA A 428 -17.48 -15.69 -4.05
C ALA A 428 -16.80 -16.68 -3.08
N GLY A 429 -15.56 -17.10 -3.36
CA GLY A 429 -14.72 -17.94 -2.49
C GLY A 429 -13.80 -17.12 -1.58
N GLU A 430 -12.82 -17.80 -0.96
CA GLU A 430 -11.94 -17.21 0.07
C GLU A 430 -10.82 -16.31 -0.48
N GLN A 431 -10.41 -16.47 -1.75
CA GLN A 431 -9.33 -15.68 -2.35
C GLN A 431 -9.85 -14.41 -3.02
N VAL A 432 -9.61 -13.26 -2.36
CA VAL A 432 -9.95 -11.92 -2.84
C VAL A 432 -8.67 -11.10 -3.00
N GLY A 433 -8.49 -10.46 -4.16
CA GLY A 433 -7.34 -9.61 -4.45
C GLY A 433 -6.21 -10.31 -5.22
N VAL A 434 -5.24 -9.53 -5.67
CA VAL A 434 -4.14 -9.97 -6.54
C VAL A 434 -2.80 -9.55 -6.00
N THR A 435 -1.80 -10.41 -6.17
CA THR A 435 -0.42 -10.15 -5.74
C THR A 435 0.35 -9.33 -6.78
N GLU A 436 1.44 -8.69 -6.37
CA GLU A 436 2.30 -7.96 -7.31
C GLU A 436 2.90 -8.84 -8.43
N PRO A 437 3.36 -10.08 -8.20
CA PRO A 437 3.77 -10.97 -9.28
C PRO A 437 2.65 -11.28 -10.27
N GLU A 438 1.42 -11.52 -9.81
CA GLU A 438 0.26 -11.70 -10.71
C GLU A 438 -0.02 -10.43 -11.53
N LEU A 439 0.14 -9.24 -10.94
CA LEU A 439 -0.03 -7.97 -11.65
C LEU A 439 1.04 -7.71 -12.71
N ARG A 440 2.28 -8.12 -12.43
CA ARG A 440 3.35 -8.16 -13.42
C ARG A 440 2.95 -9.09 -14.56
N LEU A 441 2.53 -10.33 -14.26
CA LEU A 441 2.06 -11.26 -15.31
C LEU A 441 0.88 -10.68 -16.12
N ALA A 442 -0.02 -9.94 -15.48
CA ALA A 442 -1.19 -9.33 -16.10
C ALA A 442 -0.89 -8.12 -17.01
N SER A 443 0.31 -7.55 -16.96
CA SER A 443 0.62 -6.27 -17.61
C SER A 443 1.94 -6.25 -18.39
N LEU A 444 2.86 -7.14 -18.03
CA LEU A 444 4.20 -7.21 -18.62
C LEU A 444 4.10 -7.62 -20.09
N ARG A 445 4.77 -6.84 -20.95
CA ARG A 445 4.78 -7.04 -22.40
C ARG A 445 6.11 -6.56 -22.99
N PRO A 446 6.50 -7.07 -24.16
CA PRO A 446 7.73 -6.62 -24.83
C PRO A 446 7.73 -5.10 -25.02
N ASN A 447 8.92 -4.48 -24.89
CA ASN A 447 9.15 -3.03 -24.93
C ASN A 447 8.60 -2.21 -23.75
N LEU A 448 8.09 -2.85 -22.68
CA LEU A 448 7.76 -2.19 -21.42
C LEU A 448 8.83 -2.52 -20.36
N PRO A 449 9.61 -1.55 -19.85
CA PRO A 449 10.57 -1.81 -18.78
C PRO A 449 9.86 -2.26 -17.49
N PRO A 450 10.28 -3.37 -16.84
CA PRO A 450 9.62 -3.90 -15.63
C PRO A 450 9.53 -2.89 -14.49
N ALA A 451 10.52 -2.00 -14.34
CA ALA A 451 10.55 -0.98 -13.29
C ALA A 451 9.38 0.01 -13.36
N VAL A 452 8.85 0.28 -14.56
CA VAL A 452 7.71 1.20 -14.76
C VAL A 452 6.43 0.63 -14.14
N ILE A 453 6.28 -0.71 -14.13
CA ILE A 453 5.15 -1.37 -13.47
C ILE A 453 5.19 -1.12 -11.96
N GLY A 454 6.37 -1.25 -11.35
CA GLY A 454 6.57 -0.97 -9.93
C GLY A 454 6.28 0.49 -9.55
N ASP A 455 6.79 1.46 -10.33
CA ASP A 455 6.50 2.89 -10.12
C ASP A 455 4.99 3.18 -10.26
N ALA A 456 4.36 2.65 -11.31
CA ALA A 456 2.92 2.81 -11.52
C ALA A 456 2.12 2.21 -10.36
N LEU A 457 2.44 1.00 -9.89
CA LEU A 457 1.76 0.36 -8.78
C LEU A 457 1.92 1.15 -7.47
N HIS A 458 3.10 1.69 -7.21
CA HIS A 458 3.35 2.56 -6.06
C HIS A 458 2.50 3.83 -6.11
N LYS A 459 2.46 4.52 -7.26
CA LYS A 459 1.61 5.70 -7.47
C LYS A 459 0.12 5.36 -7.35
N LEU A 460 -0.30 4.20 -7.83
CA LEU A 460 -1.68 3.73 -7.69
C LEU A 460 -2.05 3.61 -6.20
N GLY A 461 -1.22 2.98 -5.38
CA GLY A 461 -1.46 2.82 -3.93
C GLY A 461 -1.53 4.14 -3.16
N GLN A 462 -0.87 5.20 -3.64
CA GLN A 462 -0.91 6.53 -3.03
C GLN A 462 -2.14 7.35 -3.43
N LYS A 463 -2.58 7.25 -4.69
CA LYS A 463 -3.54 8.19 -5.28
C LYS A 463 -4.95 7.64 -5.41
N LEU A 464 -5.11 6.33 -5.61
CA LEU A 464 -6.45 5.74 -5.76
C LEU A 464 -7.17 5.77 -4.42
N TRP A 465 -8.48 5.89 -4.48
CA TRP A 465 -9.36 6.17 -3.35
C TRP A 465 -10.03 4.92 -2.78
N PHE A 466 -10.18 3.89 -3.61
CA PHE A 466 -10.89 2.65 -3.32
C PHE A 466 -10.00 1.41 -3.49
N LEU A 467 -8.71 1.62 -3.79
CA LEU A 467 -7.70 0.58 -3.84
C LEU A 467 -7.17 0.33 -2.42
N HIS A 468 -7.20 -0.93 -2.00
CA HIS A 468 -6.65 -1.44 -0.75
C HIS A 468 -5.48 -2.37 -1.05
N SER A 469 -4.45 -2.33 -0.20
CA SER A 469 -3.27 -3.19 -0.27
C SER A 469 -3.00 -3.74 1.13
N GLU A 470 -3.44 -4.96 1.39
CA GLU A 470 -3.32 -5.62 2.71
C GLU A 470 -2.58 -6.95 2.55
N GLY A 471 -1.56 -7.21 3.37
CA GLY A 471 -0.80 -8.47 3.29
C GLY A 471 -0.18 -8.78 1.91
N GLY A 472 0.10 -7.75 1.10
CA GLY A 472 0.61 -7.89 -0.27
C GLY A 472 -0.44 -8.20 -1.34
N LEU A 473 -1.73 -8.16 -0.99
CA LEU A 473 -2.86 -8.33 -1.91
C LEU A 473 -3.52 -6.98 -2.22
N TYR A 474 -3.65 -6.70 -3.51
CA TYR A 474 -4.32 -5.52 -4.04
C TYR A 474 -5.78 -5.85 -4.38
N ALA A 475 -6.73 -5.08 -3.86
CA ALA A 475 -8.15 -5.25 -4.18
C ALA A 475 -8.93 -3.92 -4.15
N PHE A 476 -9.93 -3.80 -5.03
CA PHE A 476 -10.90 -2.71 -4.98
C PHE A 476 -12.06 -3.03 -4.04
N ARG A 477 -12.36 -2.11 -3.14
CA ARG A 477 -13.50 -2.19 -2.21
C ARG A 477 -14.41 -0.97 -2.37
N LEU A 478 -15.65 -1.08 -1.90
CA LEU A 478 -16.57 0.07 -1.88
C LEU A 478 -16.19 1.11 -0.82
N THR A 479 -15.46 0.70 0.21
CA THR A 479 -14.99 1.58 1.28
C THR A 479 -13.79 2.40 0.80
N PRO A 480 -13.78 3.72 1.06
CA PRO A 480 -12.59 4.55 0.88
C PRO A 480 -11.39 4.01 1.67
N ASN A 481 -10.20 4.08 1.10
CA ASN A 481 -8.96 3.78 1.81
C ASN A 481 -8.52 4.92 2.74
N LEU A 482 -7.53 4.64 3.59
CA LEU A 482 -7.02 5.59 4.57
C LEU A 482 -6.56 6.93 3.94
N ASN A 483 -5.97 6.91 2.74
CA ASN A 483 -5.51 8.12 2.07
C ASN A 483 -6.66 9.06 1.72
N LYS A 484 -7.77 8.53 1.18
CA LYS A 484 -8.98 9.33 0.91
C LYS A 484 -9.63 9.84 2.20
N VAL A 485 -9.71 8.98 3.22
CA VAL A 485 -10.26 9.38 4.53
C VAL A 485 -9.43 10.52 5.12
N LEU A 486 -8.11 10.44 5.05
CA LEU A 486 -7.20 11.48 5.52
C LEU A 486 -7.40 12.79 4.77
N LEU A 487 -7.45 12.75 3.44
CA LEU A 487 -7.69 13.95 2.62
C LEU A 487 -9.02 14.63 2.99
N GLN A 488 -10.10 13.86 3.13
CA GLN A 488 -11.40 14.40 3.53
C GLN A 488 -11.36 15.05 4.92
N LYS A 489 -10.63 14.45 5.87
CA LYS A 489 -10.46 15.01 7.22
C LYS A 489 -9.59 16.26 7.19
N GLU A 490 -8.55 16.32 6.35
CA GLU A 490 -7.75 17.52 6.14
C GLU A 490 -8.58 18.68 5.57
N GLU A 491 -9.45 18.42 4.58
CA GLU A 491 -10.36 19.44 4.03
C GLU A 491 -11.37 19.97 5.07
N GLN A 492 -11.72 19.15 6.07
CA GLN A 492 -12.62 19.54 7.16
C GLN A 492 -11.93 20.36 8.26
N VAL A 493 -10.59 20.43 8.30
CA VAL A 493 -9.85 21.21 9.29
C VAL A 493 -10.13 22.71 9.09
N ARG A 494 -10.71 23.36 10.10
CA ARG A 494 -11.03 24.79 10.05
C ARG A 494 -9.76 25.62 10.19
N ALA A 495 -9.66 26.71 9.44
CA ALA A 495 -8.49 27.61 9.49
C ALA A 495 -8.19 28.13 10.91
N LYS A 496 -9.23 28.41 11.71
CA LYS A 496 -9.07 28.83 13.11
C LYS A 496 -8.44 27.75 13.99
N GLU A 497 -8.87 26.50 13.85
CA GLU A 497 -8.34 25.37 14.61
C GLU A 497 -6.87 25.11 14.26
N LEU A 498 -6.54 25.18 12.96
CA LEU A 498 -5.16 25.10 12.49
C LEU A 498 -4.28 26.20 13.10
N ALA A 499 -4.73 27.46 13.07
CA ALA A 499 -3.99 28.60 13.61
C ALA A 499 -3.77 28.45 15.13
N GLU A 500 -4.79 28.07 15.89
CA GLU A 500 -4.68 27.81 17.34
C GLU A 500 -3.70 26.67 17.64
N ARG A 501 -3.79 25.56 16.90
CA ARG A 501 -2.88 24.41 17.08
C ARG A 501 -1.43 24.78 16.79
N VAL A 502 -1.17 25.54 15.72
CA VAL A 502 0.18 26.03 15.38
C VAL A 502 0.71 26.96 16.48
N ARG A 503 -0.10 27.91 16.98
CA ARG A 503 0.29 28.80 18.09
C ARG A 503 0.65 28.01 19.35
N ASN A 504 -0.10 26.97 19.68
CA ASN A 504 0.20 26.10 20.82
C ASN A 504 1.53 25.36 20.66
N GLU A 505 1.83 24.84 19.47
CA GLU A 505 3.12 24.18 19.18
C GLU A 505 4.30 25.14 19.26
N VAL A 506 4.13 26.36 18.76
CA VAL A 506 5.14 27.41 18.87
C VAL A 506 5.37 27.78 20.34
N GLN A 507 4.29 28.05 21.08
CA GLN A 507 4.36 28.44 22.49
C GLN A 507 5.00 27.36 23.37
N ALA A 508 4.72 26.08 23.11
CA ALA A 508 5.34 24.95 23.81
C ALA A 508 6.86 24.86 23.62
N ARG A 509 7.41 25.52 22.59
CA ARG A 509 8.85 25.53 22.27
C ARG A 509 9.55 26.83 22.66
N ILE A 510 8.82 27.77 23.26
CA ILE A 510 9.41 28.96 23.85
C ILE A 510 10.00 28.58 25.21
N GLY A 511 11.33 28.62 25.31
CA GLY A 511 12.05 28.28 26.54
C GLY A 511 12.13 29.44 27.51
N ARG A 512 12.40 29.14 28.78
CA ARG A 512 12.83 30.15 29.75
C ARG A 512 14.35 30.05 29.89
N GLU A 513 15.02 31.11 29.52
CA GLU A 513 16.48 31.27 29.60
C GLU A 513 16.77 32.65 30.20
N ILE A 514 17.90 33.26 29.87
CA ILE A 514 18.21 34.66 30.23
C ILE A 514 17.26 35.68 29.57
N LEU A 515 16.58 35.31 28.49
CA LEU A 515 15.58 36.13 27.82
C LEU A 515 14.20 35.80 28.39
N THR A 516 13.50 36.81 28.91
CA THR A 516 12.09 36.73 29.31
C THR A 516 11.23 36.57 28.06
N PRO A 517 10.56 35.42 27.86
CA PRO A 517 9.78 35.19 26.65
C PRO A 517 8.42 35.90 26.68
N LEU A 518 8.07 36.55 25.57
CA LEU A 518 6.78 37.18 25.32
C LEU A 518 6.20 36.59 24.03
N ALA A 519 5.15 35.77 24.16
CA ALA A 519 4.50 35.14 23.02
C ALA A 519 3.42 36.06 22.44
N PHE A 520 3.49 36.27 21.13
CA PHE A 520 2.42 36.85 20.31
C PHE A 520 1.86 38.21 20.80
N PRO A 521 2.72 39.23 21.06
CA PRO A 521 2.21 40.56 21.37
C PRO A 521 1.45 41.14 20.17
N ASN A 522 0.37 41.86 20.43
CA ASN A 522 -0.45 42.51 19.41
C ASN A 522 -0.05 43.97 19.21
N ASN A 523 0.58 44.59 20.22
CA ASN A 523 0.96 46.00 20.18
C ASN A 523 2.23 46.26 21.02
N PRO A 524 2.86 47.44 20.88
CA PRO A 524 4.08 47.77 21.63
C PRO A 524 3.90 47.90 23.16
N SER A 525 2.68 48.12 23.67
CA SER A 525 2.42 48.18 25.12
C SER A 525 2.42 46.80 25.78
N ASP A 526 2.30 45.72 25.02
CA ASP A 526 2.41 44.34 25.52
C ASP A 526 3.86 43.98 25.92
N ILE A 527 4.85 44.80 25.55
CA ILE A 527 6.27 44.59 25.83
C ILE A 527 6.76 45.62 26.86
N PRO A 528 7.01 45.21 28.12
CA PRO A 528 7.52 46.10 29.15
C PRO A 528 8.82 46.82 28.76
N ASP A 529 8.96 48.09 29.13
CA ASP A 529 10.21 48.85 28.92
C ASP A 529 11.07 48.82 30.19
N THR A 530 11.66 47.65 30.44
CA THR A 530 12.53 47.36 31.60
C THR A 530 13.92 46.93 31.13
N LYS A 531 14.88 46.83 32.06
CA LYS A 531 16.25 46.36 31.78
C LYS A 531 16.36 44.86 31.53
N GLU A 532 15.31 44.09 31.81
CA GLU A 532 15.28 42.65 31.53
C GLU A 532 15.39 42.39 30.02
N LEU A 533 16.21 41.42 29.62
CA LEU A 533 16.29 40.97 28.24
C LEU A 533 15.00 40.21 27.87
N LYS A 534 14.41 40.52 26.73
CA LYS A 534 13.08 40.02 26.30
C LYS A 534 13.19 39.36 24.93
N LEU A 535 12.61 38.17 24.80
CA LEU A 535 12.40 37.51 23.52
C LEU A 535 10.93 37.57 23.14
N VAL A 536 10.61 38.40 22.15
CA VAL A 536 9.29 38.53 21.56
C VAL A 536 9.17 37.53 20.43
N VAL A 537 8.22 36.60 20.50
CA VAL A 537 7.94 35.65 19.41
C VAL A 537 6.68 36.09 18.69
N LEU A 538 6.80 36.43 17.41
CA LEU A 538 5.68 36.93 16.62
C LEU A 538 4.64 35.84 16.33
N ALA A 539 3.39 36.28 16.17
CA ALA A 539 2.32 35.39 15.74
C ALA A 539 2.60 34.84 14.32
N PRO A 540 2.12 33.62 13.99
CA PRO A 540 2.37 32.99 12.68
C PRO A 540 1.99 33.84 11.46
N GLU A 541 1.10 34.81 11.64
CA GLU A 541 0.63 35.70 10.58
C GLU A 541 1.66 36.79 10.20
N HIS A 542 2.64 37.07 11.06
CA HIS A 542 3.66 38.09 10.85
C HIS A 542 4.94 37.50 10.24
N LEU A 543 4.88 37.22 8.93
CA LEU A 543 5.97 36.58 8.20
C LEU A 543 7.19 37.50 7.99
N PHE A 544 8.39 36.93 8.09
CA PHE A 544 9.63 37.61 7.69
C PHE A 544 9.60 38.02 6.21
N GLY A 545 10.16 39.20 5.90
CA GLY A 545 10.24 39.75 4.55
C GLY A 545 8.96 40.40 4.01
N LYS A 546 7.91 40.52 4.85
CA LYS A 546 6.70 41.28 4.53
C LYS A 546 6.82 42.72 5.05
N PRO A 547 6.50 43.76 4.24
CA PRO A 547 6.60 45.16 4.67
C PRO A 547 5.81 45.47 5.94
N GLU A 548 4.63 44.86 6.11
CA GLU A 548 3.78 45.06 7.27
C GLU A 548 4.41 44.50 8.54
N THR A 549 5.06 43.33 8.43
CA THR A 549 5.82 42.72 9.53
C THR A 549 7.03 43.56 9.89
N GLU A 550 7.77 44.08 8.90
CA GLU A 550 8.94 44.93 9.16
C GLU A 550 8.56 46.22 9.89
N ALA A 551 7.49 46.88 9.44
CA ALA A 551 6.95 48.06 10.11
C ALA A 551 6.53 47.74 11.55
N PHE A 552 5.84 46.62 11.77
CA PHE A 552 5.42 46.18 13.10
C PHE A 552 6.62 45.86 14.01
N VAL A 553 7.62 45.12 13.51
CA VAL A 553 8.86 44.81 14.25
C VAL A 553 9.60 46.10 14.63
N GLN A 554 9.71 47.05 13.71
CA GLN A 554 10.28 48.36 14.00
C GLN A 554 9.51 49.09 15.09
N GLU A 555 8.17 49.04 15.06
CA GLU A 555 7.33 49.63 16.09
C GLU A 555 7.57 48.99 17.46
N LEU A 556 7.58 47.66 17.55
CA LEU A 556 7.84 46.92 18.79
C LEU A 556 9.23 47.25 19.39
N LEU A 557 10.24 47.40 18.54
CA LEU A 557 11.61 47.69 18.95
C LEU A 557 11.85 49.17 19.33
N THR A 558 11.02 50.11 18.83
CA THR A 558 11.24 51.55 19.03
C THR A 558 10.23 52.22 19.95
N ARG A 559 9.07 51.60 20.23
CA ARG A 559 8.00 52.15 21.06
C ARG A 559 7.65 51.24 22.24
N ALA A 560 7.16 51.87 23.31
CA ALA A 560 6.56 51.25 24.48
C ALA A 560 5.21 51.94 24.74
N GLY A 561 4.15 51.41 24.10
CA GLY A 561 2.88 52.13 23.93
C GLY A 561 3.08 53.43 23.15
N ASP A 562 2.58 54.55 23.67
CA ASP A 562 2.70 55.85 23.01
C ASP A 562 4.09 56.48 23.13
N LYS A 563 4.91 56.01 24.07
CA LYS A 563 6.23 56.60 24.37
C LYS A 563 7.33 55.92 23.55
N PRO A 564 8.44 56.63 23.23
CA PRO A 564 9.62 55.99 22.68
C PRO A 564 10.22 55.01 23.69
N ARG A 565 10.60 53.82 23.22
CA ARG A 565 11.26 52.80 24.03
C ARG A 565 12.65 53.30 24.45
N VAL A 566 12.92 53.25 25.75
CA VAL A 566 14.17 53.67 26.36
C VAL A 566 15.18 52.54 26.32
N TYR A 567 14.82 51.32 26.75
CA TYR A 567 15.74 50.19 26.86
C TYR A 567 15.74 49.32 25.58
N ARG A 568 16.10 49.93 24.44
CA ARG A 568 16.01 49.29 23.12
C ARG A 568 16.93 48.07 22.96
N ALA A 569 18.08 48.05 23.64
CA ALA A 569 19.03 46.95 23.55
C ALA A 569 18.54 45.66 24.26
N THR A 570 17.39 45.71 24.94
CA THR A 570 16.84 44.56 25.67
C THR A 570 15.86 43.71 24.88
N CYS A 571 15.40 44.16 23.70
CA CYS A 571 14.31 43.50 23.00
C CYS A 571 14.79 42.78 21.73
N PHE A 572 14.49 41.48 21.64
CA PHE A 572 14.74 40.65 20.46
C PHE A 572 13.41 40.14 19.92
N VAL A 573 13.19 40.22 18.60
CA VAL A 573 11.95 39.80 17.97
C VAL A 573 12.20 38.60 17.07
N LEU A 574 11.45 37.51 17.21
CA LEU A 574 11.58 36.29 16.42
C LEU A 574 10.39 36.15 15.48
N ALA A 575 10.67 36.12 14.18
CA ALA A 575 9.67 36.01 13.12
C ALA A 575 9.75 34.64 12.41
N PRO A 576 8.61 34.13 11.93
CA PRO A 576 8.55 32.93 11.10
C PRO A 576 9.05 33.17 9.66
N GLU A 577 9.79 32.18 9.14
CA GLU A 577 10.14 32.08 7.72
C GLU A 577 8.96 31.51 6.91
N PRO A 578 8.55 32.12 5.77
CA PRO A 578 7.36 31.71 5.02
C PRO A 578 7.29 30.23 4.63
N ASN A 579 8.31 29.70 3.96
CA ASN A 579 8.29 28.33 3.42
C ASN A 579 8.30 27.27 4.54
N GLU A 580 9.06 27.53 5.61
CA GLU A 580 9.17 26.63 6.76
C GLU A 580 7.88 26.64 7.58
N LEU A 581 7.21 27.81 7.68
CA LEU A 581 5.91 27.91 8.32
C LEU A 581 4.83 27.17 7.53
N GLU A 582 4.82 27.26 6.19
CA GLU A 582 3.88 26.51 5.35
C GLU A 582 4.05 25.00 5.54
N LEU A 583 5.29 24.52 5.63
CA LEU A 583 5.59 23.11 5.95
C LEU A 583 5.06 22.71 7.33
N LEU A 584 5.28 23.54 8.36
CA LEU A 584 4.75 23.32 9.70
C LEU A 584 3.21 23.28 9.68
N GLN A 585 2.55 24.24 9.03
CA GLN A 585 1.09 24.30 8.90
C GLN A 585 0.54 23.06 8.21
N ARG A 586 1.15 22.60 7.12
CA ARG A 586 0.74 21.37 6.42
C ARG A 586 0.85 20.15 7.33
N ARG A 587 1.95 20.01 8.08
CA ARG A 587 2.14 18.90 9.02
C ARG A 587 1.16 18.94 10.20
N VAL A 588 0.88 20.12 10.73
CA VAL A 588 -0.14 20.30 11.79
C VAL A 588 -1.54 20.00 11.27
N LYS A 589 -1.87 20.41 10.04
CA LYS A 589 -3.16 20.09 9.40
C LYS A 589 -3.34 18.57 9.25
N GLN A 590 -2.29 17.88 8.79
CA GLN A 590 -2.28 16.42 8.69
C GLN A 590 -2.44 15.76 10.07
N LEU A 591 -1.77 16.27 11.10
CA LEU A 591 -1.92 15.78 12.48
C LEU A 591 -3.36 15.92 12.98
N LEU A 592 -3.98 17.10 12.81
CA LEU A 592 -5.37 17.33 13.21
C LEU A 592 -6.33 16.37 12.51
N ALA A 593 -6.11 16.10 11.23
CA ALA A 593 -6.89 15.13 10.46
C ALA A 593 -6.73 13.70 11.00
N LEU A 594 -5.49 13.27 11.30
CA LEU A 594 -5.22 11.95 11.89
C LEU A 594 -5.79 11.80 13.30
N GLU A 595 -5.67 12.83 14.15
CA GLU A 595 -6.29 12.85 15.47
C GLU A 595 -7.82 12.79 15.37
N ALA A 596 -8.42 13.44 14.38
CA ALA A 596 -9.85 13.36 14.11
C ALA A 596 -10.29 11.96 13.66
N ILE A 597 -9.43 11.23 12.95
CA ILE A 597 -9.65 9.80 12.63
C ILE A 597 -9.60 8.97 13.91
N GLN A 598 -8.55 9.13 14.73
CA GLN A 598 -8.39 8.38 15.99
C GLN A 598 -9.54 8.60 16.99
N ARG A 599 -10.10 9.82 17.03
CA ARG A 599 -11.25 10.15 17.90
C ARG A 599 -12.57 9.55 17.40
N ASP A 600 -12.67 9.23 16.11
CA ASP A 600 -13.86 8.65 15.50
C ASP A 600 -13.86 7.11 15.67
N SER A 601 -14.41 6.64 16.79
CA SER A 601 -14.40 5.20 17.13
C SER A 601 -15.09 4.33 16.07
N LYS A 602 -16.09 4.84 15.34
CA LYS A 602 -16.79 4.05 14.31
C LYS A 602 -15.90 3.90 13.08
N LEU A 603 -15.22 4.98 12.69
CA LEU A 603 -14.28 4.96 11.58
C LEU A 603 -13.08 4.07 11.90
N MET A 604 -12.50 4.18 13.11
CA MET A 604 -11.39 3.32 13.55
C MET A 604 -11.75 1.84 13.54
N GLN A 605 -12.97 1.47 13.95
CA GLN A 605 -13.45 0.08 13.87
C GLN A 605 -13.67 -0.43 12.45
N SER A 606 -13.78 0.46 11.46
CA SER A 606 -13.98 0.11 10.05
C SER A 606 -12.66 -0.05 9.27
N LEU A 607 -11.55 0.43 9.83
CA LEU A 607 -10.21 0.30 9.25
C LEU A 607 -9.63 -1.08 9.54
N SER A 608 -8.68 -1.52 8.71
CA SER A 608 -7.90 -2.72 8.99
C SER A 608 -6.93 -2.51 10.16
N ASP A 609 -6.40 -3.61 10.72
CA ASP A 609 -5.37 -3.54 11.77
C ASP A 609 -4.11 -2.83 11.25
N GLU A 610 -3.70 -3.09 10.00
CA GLU A 610 -2.58 -2.42 9.33
C GLU A 610 -2.82 -0.90 9.20
N ASP A 611 -4.02 -0.48 8.79
CA ASP A 611 -4.38 0.94 8.69
C ASP A 611 -4.41 1.61 10.07
N THR A 612 -4.93 0.91 11.09
CA THR A 612 -4.98 1.40 12.48
C THR A 612 -3.58 1.63 13.05
N HIS A 613 -2.66 0.70 12.81
CA HIS A 613 -1.24 0.88 13.13
C HIS A 613 -0.62 2.02 12.34
N THR A 614 -0.94 2.14 11.05
CA THR A 614 -0.45 3.22 10.17
C THR A 614 -0.86 4.60 10.67
N VAL A 615 -2.13 4.79 11.08
CA VAL A 615 -2.61 6.04 11.67
C VAL A 615 -1.81 6.38 12.93
N SER A 616 -1.66 5.42 13.84
CA SER A 616 -0.97 5.62 15.12
C SER A 616 0.52 5.96 14.93
N ASN A 617 1.19 5.28 14.00
CA ASN A 617 2.58 5.53 13.67
C ASN A 617 2.77 6.91 13.04
N ARG A 618 1.89 7.32 12.10
CA ARG A 618 1.96 8.66 11.48
C ARG A 618 1.73 9.79 12.49
N VAL A 619 0.81 9.60 13.45
CA VAL A 619 0.62 10.57 14.54
C VAL A 619 1.90 10.71 15.37
N ALA A 620 2.49 9.60 15.79
CA ALA A 620 3.73 9.61 16.58
C ALA A 620 4.90 10.25 15.80
N GLU A 621 5.04 9.91 14.51
CA GLU A 621 6.05 10.49 13.61
C GLU A 621 5.93 12.01 13.51
N ILE A 622 4.72 12.52 13.23
CA ILE A 622 4.49 13.96 13.12
C ILE A 622 4.75 14.64 14.47
N CYS A 623 4.23 14.11 15.57
CA CYS A 623 4.47 14.65 16.92
C CYS A 623 5.97 14.71 17.27
N HIS A 624 6.75 13.72 16.87
CA HIS A 624 8.21 13.72 17.07
C HIS A 624 8.91 14.76 16.17
N ALA A 625 8.40 15.03 14.97
CA ALA A 625 8.97 15.98 14.03
C ALA A 625 8.60 17.46 14.31
N LEU A 626 7.44 17.72 14.94
CA LEU A 626 6.93 19.08 15.21
C LEU A 626 7.92 20.01 15.91
N PRO A 627 8.67 19.60 16.95
CA PRO A 627 9.64 20.47 17.61
C PRO A 627 10.67 21.06 16.64
N GLN A 628 11.23 20.21 15.78
CA GLN A 628 12.24 20.62 14.80
C GLN A 628 11.64 21.54 13.73
N LEU A 629 10.40 21.29 13.31
CA LEU A 629 9.69 22.13 12.35
C LEU A 629 9.42 23.53 12.94
N VAL A 630 9.02 23.62 14.21
CA VAL A 630 8.84 24.91 14.91
C VAL A 630 10.14 25.68 14.99
N LEU A 631 11.24 25.02 15.38
CA LEU A 631 12.57 25.64 15.43
C LEU A 631 13.05 26.09 14.04
N SER A 632 12.68 25.37 12.97
CA SER A 632 13.03 25.72 11.59
C SER A 632 12.21 26.90 11.07
N ALA A 633 10.91 26.93 11.41
CA ALA A 633 10.01 28.02 11.10
C ALA A 633 10.45 29.33 11.77
N TYR A 634 10.76 29.31 13.06
CA TYR A 634 11.13 30.49 13.84
C TYR A 634 12.65 30.65 13.96
N ARG A 635 13.29 31.03 12.86
CA ARG A 635 14.75 31.19 12.76
C ARG A 635 15.24 32.60 12.42
N ARG A 636 14.34 33.58 12.26
CA ARG A 636 14.66 34.97 11.90
C ARG A 636 14.54 35.85 13.14
N ALA A 637 15.67 36.22 13.73
CA ALA A 637 15.70 37.08 14.91
C ALA A 637 16.02 38.52 14.49
N ALA A 638 15.35 39.51 15.07
CA ALA A 638 15.53 40.92 14.82
C ALA A 638 15.94 41.64 16.10
N LEU A 639 16.79 42.64 15.95
CA LEU A 639 17.20 43.55 17.01
C LEU A 639 17.38 44.97 16.43
N TRP A 640 17.28 45.99 17.28
CA TRP A 640 17.51 47.37 16.86
C TRP A 640 19.01 47.67 16.93
N ARG A 641 19.64 48.06 15.82
CA ARG A 641 21.06 48.47 15.80
C ARG A 641 21.32 49.45 14.66
N ASP A 642 22.27 50.37 14.85
CA ASP A 642 22.65 51.35 13.84
C ASP A 642 21.46 52.13 13.24
N ASN A 643 20.49 52.49 14.09
CA ASN A 643 19.23 53.14 13.73
C ASN A 643 18.35 52.38 12.72
N SER A 644 18.47 51.07 12.66
CA SER A 644 17.64 50.21 11.81
C SER A 644 17.32 48.87 12.47
N VAL A 645 16.37 48.13 11.91
CA VAL A 645 16.10 46.74 12.28
C VAL A 645 17.13 45.85 11.60
N GLN A 646 17.94 45.15 12.37
CA GLN A 646 18.89 44.17 11.88
C GLN A 646 18.34 42.76 12.06
N TRP A 647 18.30 41.98 10.97
CA TRP A 647 17.86 40.59 10.98
C TRP A 647 19.05 39.61 11.01
N LEU A 648 18.96 38.66 11.92
CA LEU A 648 19.87 37.53 12.10
C LEU A 648 19.21 36.24 11.64
N ASN A 649 19.99 35.35 11.04
CA ASN A 649 19.55 34.01 10.67
C ASN A 649 20.16 32.98 11.62
N LEU A 650 19.33 32.36 12.46
CA LEU A 650 19.75 31.37 13.45
C LEU A 650 20.20 30.02 12.81
N GLY A 651 20.10 29.89 11.49
CA GLY A 651 20.47 28.68 10.75
C GLY A 651 19.46 27.55 10.92
N ILE A 652 19.87 26.35 10.49
CA ILE A 652 19.07 25.12 10.61
C ILE A 652 19.30 24.53 12.01
N PRO A 653 18.24 24.08 12.73
CA PRO A 653 18.39 23.47 14.04
C PRO A 653 19.21 22.17 13.97
N THR A 654 20.01 21.91 15.01
CA THR A 654 20.85 20.70 15.08
C THR A 654 19.99 19.50 15.45
N ALA A 655 20.02 18.43 14.66
CA ALA A 655 19.24 17.23 14.91
C ALA A 655 19.62 16.56 16.26
N GLY A 656 18.62 16.11 17.01
CA GLY A 656 18.81 15.34 18.26
C GLY A 656 19.07 16.17 19.52
N LYS A 657 19.21 17.49 19.41
CA LYS A 657 19.42 18.38 20.57
C LYS A 657 18.07 18.97 21.03
N GLN A 658 17.77 18.86 22.32
CA GLN A 658 16.57 19.45 22.93
C GLN A 658 16.73 20.97 23.08
N GLU A 659 16.66 21.69 21.97
CA GLU A 659 16.76 23.16 21.94
C GLU A 659 15.37 23.81 22.01
N THR A 660 15.32 24.97 22.67
CA THR A 660 14.15 25.86 22.67
C THR A 660 14.42 27.08 21.78
N LEU A 661 13.37 27.79 21.36
CA LEU A 661 13.51 29.02 20.58
C LEU A 661 14.43 30.04 21.29
N SER A 662 14.24 30.18 22.61
CA SER A 662 15.03 31.06 23.48
C SER A 662 16.51 30.65 23.51
N SER A 663 16.79 29.37 23.73
CA SER A 663 18.18 28.87 23.74
C SER A 663 18.90 29.10 22.40
N ARG A 664 18.18 28.99 21.27
CA ARG A 664 18.76 29.22 19.94
C ARG A 664 19.15 30.68 19.72
N VAL A 665 18.29 31.61 20.13
CA VAL A 665 18.60 33.04 20.08
C VAL A 665 19.80 33.34 20.96
N VAL A 666 19.79 32.90 22.23
CA VAL A 666 20.91 33.14 23.18
C VAL A 666 22.23 32.56 22.67
N ASN A 667 22.22 31.31 22.19
CA ASN A 667 23.43 30.67 21.67
C ASN A 667 23.97 31.40 20.44
N HIS A 668 23.10 31.89 19.56
CA HIS A 668 23.51 32.67 18.39
C HIS A 668 24.08 34.03 18.80
N LEU A 669 23.42 34.75 19.73
CA LEU A 669 23.92 36.03 20.24
C LEU A 669 25.28 35.89 20.92
N ARG A 670 25.53 34.81 21.67
CA ARG A 670 26.84 34.51 22.26
C ARG A 670 27.89 34.18 21.20
N LYS A 671 27.51 33.41 20.17
CA LYS A 671 28.42 33.01 19.08
C LYS A 671 28.88 34.21 18.25
N GLU A 672 28.02 35.20 18.05
CA GLU A 672 28.33 36.44 17.32
C GLU A 672 28.93 37.55 18.22
N ASP A 673 29.34 37.21 19.45
CA ASP A 673 29.85 38.15 20.47
C ASP A 673 28.92 39.37 20.74
N LEU A 674 27.62 39.21 20.49
CA LEU A 674 26.60 40.23 20.73
C LEU A 674 26.15 40.25 22.19
N LEU A 675 25.98 39.07 22.78
CA LEU A 675 25.66 38.88 24.20
C LEU A 675 26.94 38.49 24.95
N VAL A 676 27.40 39.37 25.83
CA VAL A 676 28.69 39.23 26.53
C VAL A 676 28.50 38.99 28.03
N SER A 677 29.31 38.07 28.57
CA SER A 677 29.41 37.79 30.01
C SER A 677 30.51 38.61 30.70
N ARG A 678 31.33 39.33 29.92
CA ARG A 678 32.39 40.24 30.41
C ARG A 678 32.49 41.46 29.50
N VAL A 679 32.66 42.62 30.11
CA VAL A 679 32.87 43.89 29.40
C VAL A 679 34.30 44.39 29.68
N SER A 680 34.97 44.93 28.66
CA SER A 680 36.29 45.55 28.84
C SER A 680 36.14 46.91 29.53
N PRO A 681 36.92 47.21 30.59
CA PRO A 681 36.92 48.53 31.21
C PRO A 681 37.28 49.67 30.24
N GLN A 682 38.11 49.39 29.22
CA GLN A 682 38.46 50.36 28.17
C GLN A 682 37.25 50.75 27.33
N LEU A 683 36.33 49.82 27.04
CA LEU A 683 35.10 50.11 26.32
C LEU A 683 34.21 51.10 27.10
N ILE A 684 34.13 50.92 28.42
CA ILE A 684 33.37 51.82 29.30
C ILE A 684 34.00 53.22 29.29
N ARG A 685 35.31 53.31 29.44
CA ARG A 685 36.06 54.57 29.37
C ARG A 685 35.83 55.29 28.04
N ASP A 686 36.07 54.60 26.94
CA ASP A 686 36.17 55.24 25.61
C ASP A 686 34.81 55.49 24.96
N LYS A 687 33.83 54.57 25.12
CA LYS A 687 32.53 54.63 24.43
C LYS A 687 31.34 55.01 25.32
N VAL A 688 31.43 54.87 26.64
CA VAL A 688 30.31 55.16 27.55
C VAL A 688 30.54 56.46 28.32
N VAL A 689 31.67 56.58 29.02
CA VAL A 689 32.07 57.82 29.72
C VAL A 689 32.54 58.86 28.70
N GLY A 690 33.43 58.46 27.79
CA GLY A 690 33.83 59.25 26.62
C GLY A 690 34.34 60.64 26.99
N ALA A 691 33.83 61.66 26.30
CA ALA A 691 34.28 63.05 26.44
C ALA A 691 33.80 63.76 27.71
N ASP A 692 32.79 63.23 28.42
CA ASP A 692 32.17 63.91 29.56
C ASP A 692 33.04 63.86 30.82
N THR A 693 34.14 63.10 30.79
CA THR A 693 35.14 62.88 31.86
C THR A 693 34.62 62.29 33.17
N ALA A 694 33.36 62.50 33.53
CA ALA A 694 32.66 61.99 34.70
C ALA A 694 31.19 61.71 34.36
N LYS A 695 30.65 60.55 34.76
CA LYS A 695 29.23 60.18 34.60
C LYS A 695 28.69 59.43 35.82
N PRO A 696 27.42 59.63 36.20
CA PRO A 696 26.77 58.82 37.24
C PRO A 696 26.82 57.32 36.89
N LEU A 697 27.06 56.47 37.90
CA LEU A 697 27.13 55.01 37.73
C LEU A 697 25.85 54.46 37.13
N ALA A 698 24.68 54.97 37.57
CA ALA A 698 23.38 54.61 37.02
C ALA A 698 23.29 54.88 35.51
N GLU A 699 23.83 56.00 35.03
CA GLU A 699 23.82 56.33 33.60
C GLU A 699 24.77 55.44 32.79
N VAL A 700 25.92 55.07 33.36
CA VAL A 700 26.89 54.15 32.75
C VAL A 700 26.28 52.74 32.60
N VAL A 701 25.60 52.24 33.63
CA VAL A 701 24.90 50.95 33.58
C VAL A 701 23.72 51.01 32.60
N ASP A 702 22.90 52.05 32.69
CA ASP A 702 21.76 52.27 31.78
C ASP A 702 22.17 52.33 30.31
N ALA A 703 23.36 52.88 30.00
CA ALA A 703 23.85 53.02 28.64
C ALA A 703 23.86 51.67 27.89
N PHE A 704 24.26 50.57 28.54
CA PHE A 704 24.30 49.23 27.94
C PHE A 704 22.91 48.70 27.56
N TYR A 705 21.85 49.18 28.22
CA TYR A 705 20.47 48.79 27.93
C TYR A 705 19.76 49.78 27.00
N LYS A 706 20.19 51.05 26.99
CA LYS A 706 19.63 52.14 26.17
C LYS A 706 20.21 52.18 24.75
N TYR A 707 21.51 51.95 24.62
CA TYR A 707 22.24 52.15 23.35
C TYR A 707 22.66 50.82 22.71
N PRO A 708 21.95 50.37 21.66
CA PRO A 708 22.28 49.09 20.99
C PRO A 708 23.59 49.09 20.19
N SER A 709 24.29 50.22 20.10
CA SER A 709 25.66 50.27 19.59
C SER A 709 26.67 49.62 20.56
N LEU A 710 26.31 49.47 21.83
CA LEU A 710 27.09 48.77 22.85
C LEU A 710 26.78 47.26 22.82
N PRO A 711 27.69 46.39 23.29
CA PRO A 711 27.41 44.97 23.44
C PRO A 711 26.29 44.73 24.46
N ILE A 712 25.44 43.74 24.22
CA ILE A 712 24.35 43.37 25.13
C ILE A 712 24.96 42.61 26.30
N VAL A 713 24.62 43.02 27.52
CA VAL A 713 25.15 42.39 28.74
C VAL A 713 24.15 41.39 29.31
N GLU A 714 24.66 40.28 29.87
CA GLU A 714 23.84 39.26 30.52
C GLU A 714 23.12 39.78 31.77
N SER A 715 23.76 40.68 32.52
CA SER A 715 23.21 41.28 33.74
C SER A 715 23.94 42.57 34.11
N GLU A 716 23.33 43.40 34.99
CA GLU A 716 23.96 44.64 35.47
C GLU A 716 25.29 44.37 36.18
N THR A 717 25.42 43.22 36.84
CA THR A 717 26.65 42.78 37.51
C THR A 717 27.84 42.69 36.57
N VAL A 718 27.64 42.38 35.29
CA VAL A 718 28.74 42.33 34.29
C VAL A 718 29.36 43.72 34.11
N VAL A 719 28.53 44.76 34.08
CA VAL A 719 28.99 46.15 33.95
C VAL A 719 29.65 46.61 35.24
N LEU A 720 29.04 46.32 36.40
CA LEU A 720 29.61 46.69 37.71
C LEU A 720 30.97 46.05 37.95
N GLN A 721 31.15 44.77 37.59
CA GLN A 721 32.44 44.08 37.68
C GLN A 721 33.48 44.67 36.73
N ALA A 722 33.08 45.06 35.51
CA ALA A 722 33.97 45.72 34.57
C ALA A 722 34.43 47.10 35.08
N ILE A 723 33.56 47.86 35.74
CA ILE A 723 33.92 49.13 36.37
C ILE A 723 34.87 48.90 37.55
N ALA A 724 34.55 47.97 38.45
CA ALA A 724 35.41 47.66 39.61
C ALA A 724 36.81 47.22 39.17
N ARG A 725 36.90 46.40 38.11
CA ARG A 725 38.18 46.03 37.50
C ARG A 725 38.89 47.23 36.86
N GLY A 726 38.16 48.10 36.17
CA GLY A 726 38.72 49.33 35.62
C GLY A 726 39.29 50.28 36.68
N VAL A 727 38.70 50.31 37.87
CA VAL A 727 39.21 51.07 39.02
C VAL A 727 40.50 50.47 39.55
N GLN A 728 40.53 49.14 39.72
CA GLN A 728 41.72 48.42 40.17
C GLN A 728 42.88 48.54 39.17
N ASP A 729 42.58 48.52 37.88
CA ASP A 729 43.56 48.61 36.79
C ASP A 729 43.98 50.08 36.47
N GLY A 730 43.49 51.07 37.24
CA GLY A 730 43.82 52.50 37.05
C GLY A 730 43.24 53.13 35.78
N LEU A 731 42.27 52.48 35.12
CA LEU A 731 41.63 52.97 33.89
C LEU A 731 40.43 53.87 34.15
N LEU A 732 39.79 53.72 35.31
CA LEU A 732 38.61 54.44 35.76
C LEU A 732 38.82 54.84 37.23
N ALA A 733 38.13 55.87 37.71
CA ALA A 733 37.98 56.16 39.13
C ALA A 733 36.49 56.15 39.48
N VAL A 734 36.12 55.76 40.70
CA VAL A 734 34.73 55.83 41.16
C VAL A 734 34.64 56.68 42.41
N GLN A 735 33.79 57.71 42.39
CA GLN A 735 33.52 58.57 43.52
C GLN A 735 32.23 58.13 44.22
N ILE A 736 32.32 57.73 45.50
CA ILE A 736 31.17 57.39 46.36
C ILE A 736 31.15 58.40 47.51
N GLY A 737 30.17 59.31 47.50
CA GLY A 737 30.18 60.46 48.43
C GLY A 737 31.40 61.35 48.20
N GLU A 738 32.19 61.59 49.25
CA GLU A 738 33.43 62.39 49.18
C GLU A 738 34.68 61.55 48.83
N ARG A 739 34.59 60.21 48.84
CA ARG A 739 35.75 59.34 48.60
C ARG A 739 35.85 58.94 47.13
N VAL A 740 37.05 59.07 46.56
CA VAL A 740 37.39 58.60 45.21
C VAL A 740 38.25 57.34 45.31
N TYR A 741 37.81 56.27 44.68
CA TYR A 741 38.52 54.99 44.56
C TYR A 741 39.28 54.97 43.21
N TYR A 742 40.58 54.71 43.23
CA TYR A 742 41.49 54.62 42.08
C TYR A 742 42.70 53.75 42.43
N GLU A 743 43.05 52.76 41.60
CA GLU A 743 44.08 51.74 41.86
C GLU A 743 43.89 50.94 43.18
N GLU A 744 42.64 50.89 43.67
CA GLU A 744 42.24 50.12 44.86
C GLU A 744 40.94 49.32 44.60
N PRO A 745 40.73 48.17 45.27
CA PRO A 745 39.53 47.37 45.06
C PRO A 745 38.27 48.09 45.57
N VAL A 746 37.22 48.13 44.75
CA VAL A 746 35.92 48.69 45.08
C VAL A 746 34.81 47.65 44.91
N SER A 747 33.93 47.54 45.91
CA SER A 747 32.74 46.68 45.82
C SER A 747 31.56 47.53 45.37
N LEU A 748 31.06 47.29 44.16
CA LEU A 748 29.94 48.01 43.57
C LEU A 748 28.69 47.13 43.57
N SER A 749 27.60 47.67 44.06
CA SER A 749 26.27 47.05 44.09
C SER A 749 25.21 48.09 43.70
N GLU A 750 23.95 47.67 43.59
CA GLU A 750 22.82 48.56 43.30
C GLU A 750 22.67 49.71 44.31
N SER A 751 23.17 49.56 45.55
CA SER A 751 23.17 50.63 46.55
C SER A 751 24.21 51.73 46.30
N ALA A 752 25.08 51.57 45.30
CA ALA A 752 26.10 52.54 44.92
C ALA A 752 25.71 53.36 43.68
N TYR A 753 24.44 53.38 43.26
CA TYR A 753 24.01 54.09 42.04
C TYR A 753 24.19 55.61 42.08
N ASP A 754 24.31 56.19 43.28
CA ASP A 754 24.68 57.61 43.50
C ASP A 754 26.18 57.87 43.27
N ALA A 755 26.99 56.84 42.97
CA ALA A 755 28.39 56.98 42.67
C ALA A 755 28.64 57.59 41.29
N THR A 756 29.77 58.26 41.11
CA THR A 756 30.18 58.85 39.81
C THR A 756 31.44 58.17 39.29
N VAL A 757 31.37 57.62 38.07
CA VAL A 757 32.51 57.05 37.34
C VAL A 757 33.26 58.18 36.65
N ARG A 758 34.57 58.27 36.87
CA ARG A 758 35.46 59.33 36.40
C ARG A 758 36.63 58.77 35.60
N THR A 759 37.14 59.58 34.67
CA THR A 759 38.28 59.27 33.78
C THR A 759 39.32 60.39 33.79
N ASP A 760 39.00 61.53 34.38
CA ASP A 760 39.85 62.72 34.58
C ASP A 760 40.60 62.73 35.91
N TYR A 761 40.47 61.67 36.71
CA TYR A 761 41.12 61.62 38.01
C TYR A 761 42.62 61.41 37.83
N THR A 762 43.38 62.48 38.06
CA THR A 762 44.83 62.40 38.26
C THR A 762 45.07 62.50 39.76
N PRO A 763 45.71 61.52 40.41
CA PRO A 763 45.96 61.59 41.84
C PRO A 763 46.78 62.87 42.13
N PRO A 764 46.48 63.61 43.23
CA PRO A 764 47.33 64.72 43.63
C PRO A 764 48.76 64.22 43.86
N ALA A 765 49.74 64.93 43.29
CA ALA A 765 51.15 64.57 43.43
C ALA A 765 51.52 64.47 44.92
N ALA A 766 51.71 63.24 45.40
CA ALA A 766 52.27 63.01 46.70
C ALA A 766 53.79 63.28 46.62
N GLU A 767 54.26 64.29 47.36
CA GLU A 767 55.66 64.42 47.72
C GLU A 767 56.13 63.16 48.47
N PRO A 768 57.42 62.78 48.36
CA PRO A 768 57.92 61.47 48.75
C PRO A 768 58.00 61.34 50.27
N SER A 769 57.00 60.69 50.89
CA SER A 769 57.04 60.32 52.30
C SER A 769 57.50 58.88 52.49
N MET A 770 58.80 58.76 52.80
CA MET A 770 59.50 57.76 53.60
C MET A 770 58.91 56.33 53.67
N ARG A 771 59.63 55.42 53.01
CA ARG A 771 59.78 54.04 53.50
C ARG A 771 60.29 54.06 54.94
N THR A 772 59.47 53.62 55.88
CA THR A 772 59.91 53.07 57.17
C THR A 772 59.22 51.74 57.40
N ALA A 773 60.03 50.81 57.93
CA ALA A 773 59.85 49.36 57.90
C ALA A 773 58.57 48.84 58.58
N PRO A 774 58.08 47.65 58.15
CA PRO A 774 57.09 46.87 58.88
C PRO A 774 57.75 45.82 59.81
N ALA A 775 57.15 45.59 60.99
CA ALA A 775 57.03 44.34 61.75
C ALA A 775 56.60 44.62 63.22
N PRO A 776 56.02 43.66 63.98
CA PRO A 776 55.72 42.25 63.70
C PRO A 776 54.19 41.95 63.84
N ASP A 777 53.57 40.81 63.48
CA ASP A 777 53.79 39.36 63.71
C ASP A 777 53.09 38.60 62.54
N GLU A 778 53.29 37.32 62.17
CA GLU A 778 54.08 36.17 62.62
C GLU A 778 54.15 35.17 61.44
N ALA A 779 55.07 34.20 61.51
CA ALA A 779 55.17 32.97 60.71
C ALA A 779 55.88 33.00 59.32
N THR A 780 57.22 33.03 59.41
CA THR A 780 58.24 32.43 58.52
C THR A 780 58.07 30.91 58.26
N PRO A 781 58.90 30.26 57.42
CA PRO A 781 59.80 30.73 56.33
C PRO A 781 59.65 29.84 55.05
N ALA A 782 60.33 29.98 53.92
CA ALA A 782 61.13 31.00 53.24
C ALA A 782 61.49 30.48 51.82
N ALA A 783 61.76 31.44 50.92
CA ALA A 783 62.78 31.43 49.85
C ALA A 783 62.63 30.46 48.64
N ALA A 784 63.02 30.78 47.39
CA ALA A 784 63.46 32.00 46.70
C ALA A 784 63.76 31.70 45.21
N LEU A 785 63.63 32.74 44.35
CA LEU A 785 64.49 33.14 43.20
C LEU A 785 64.55 32.33 41.86
N VAL A 786 64.14 33.04 40.79
CA VAL A 786 64.91 33.39 39.55
C VAL A 786 64.73 32.59 38.22
N ASN A 787 64.28 33.38 37.23
CA ASN A 787 64.54 33.47 35.78
C ASN A 787 64.08 32.45 34.74
N GLU A 788 63.80 33.08 33.59
CA GLU A 788 63.47 32.61 32.26
C GLU A 788 64.34 31.48 31.70
N SER A 789 63.78 30.84 30.66
CA SER A 789 64.38 29.94 29.67
C SER A 789 64.18 28.44 29.92
N GLY A 790 63.35 27.83 29.05
CA GLY A 790 63.72 26.65 28.27
C GLY A 790 64.04 25.33 28.97
N ILE A 791 63.15 24.36 28.69
CA ILE A 791 63.44 22.94 28.39
C ILE A 791 63.63 21.96 29.57
N GLU A 792 62.59 21.11 29.70
CA GLU A 792 62.52 19.64 29.94
C GLU A 792 62.97 18.88 31.22
N LEU A 793 62.05 17.96 31.55
CA LEU A 793 62.17 16.56 32.04
C LEU A 793 62.17 16.25 33.57
N LEU A 794 61.00 15.71 33.99
CA LEU A 794 60.64 14.64 34.99
C LEU A 794 61.72 14.11 35.96
N PRO A 795 61.41 13.69 37.22
CA PRO A 795 60.41 12.64 37.57
C PRO A 795 59.66 12.79 38.94
N PRO A 796 58.72 11.88 39.31
CA PRO A 796 57.84 11.96 40.51
C PRO A 796 58.44 11.19 41.72
N PRO A 797 57.95 11.31 43.00
CA PRO A 797 56.82 10.47 43.49
C PRO A 797 56.06 10.93 44.79
N ALA A 798 54.92 10.26 45.06
CA ALA A 798 54.32 9.78 46.34
C ALA A 798 54.26 10.67 47.61
N ALA A 799 53.28 10.61 48.52
CA ALA A 799 51.96 9.99 48.69
C ALA A 799 51.42 10.47 50.07
N SER A 800 50.11 10.65 50.25
CA SER A 800 49.37 10.25 51.47
C SER A 800 47.88 10.64 51.38
N ALA A 801 47.07 9.81 52.02
CA ALA A 801 45.65 9.55 51.79
C ALA A 801 44.72 10.33 52.75
N PRO A 802 43.44 9.94 52.95
CA PRO A 802 42.33 9.88 52.00
C PRO A 802 41.10 10.69 52.51
N THR A 803 40.21 11.13 51.62
CA THR A 803 38.82 11.46 51.99
C THR A 803 37.85 11.07 50.88
N ALA A 804 37.02 10.07 51.20
CA ALA A 804 35.81 9.55 50.55
C ALA A 804 35.68 9.58 49.01
N ALA A 805 35.96 8.44 48.36
CA ALA A 805 35.57 8.14 46.99
C ALA A 805 34.07 7.78 46.87
N PRO A 806 33.41 8.07 45.72
CA PRO A 806 32.05 7.61 45.46
C PRO A 806 32.00 6.07 45.39
N ARG A 807 31.07 5.47 46.15
CA ARG A 807 30.81 4.03 46.12
C ARG A 807 30.08 3.66 44.82
N TYR A 808 30.79 3.17 43.82
CA TYR A 808 30.19 2.39 42.73
C TYR A 808 29.99 0.95 43.21
N ARG A 809 28.79 0.39 43.04
CA ARG A 809 28.56 -1.06 43.18
C ARG A 809 28.76 -1.69 41.81
N ARG A 810 29.72 -2.60 41.70
CA ARG A 810 29.99 -3.35 40.47
C ARG A 810 29.16 -4.63 40.49
N TYR A 811 28.27 -4.77 39.52
CA TYR A 811 27.52 -6.00 39.28
C TYR A 811 28.16 -6.72 38.10
N ALA A 812 28.54 -7.99 38.28
CA ALA A 812 29.10 -8.81 37.21
C ALA A 812 28.06 -9.88 36.81
N LEU A 813 27.54 -9.78 35.59
CA LEU A 813 26.62 -10.76 35.02
C LEU A 813 27.30 -11.41 33.81
N ARG A 814 27.57 -12.72 33.89
CA ARG A 814 28.06 -13.51 32.76
C ARG A 814 26.96 -14.46 32.31
N ALA A 815 26.55 -14.33 31.06
CA ALA A 815 25.53 -15.20 30.48
C ALA A 815 25.85 -15.42 28.99
N ARG A 816 25.62 -16.65 28.51
CA ARG A 816 25.91 -17.07 27.13
C ARG A 816 24.60 -17.14 26.37
N PHE A 817 24.53 -16.45 25.23
CA PHE A 817 23.33 -16.36 24.41
C PHE A 817 23.65 -16.68 22.95
N SER A 818 22.68 -17.20 22.22
CA SER A 818 22.76 -17.40 20.78
C SER A 818 22.50 -16.09 20.02
N THR A 819 23.02 -15.96 18.80
CA THR A 819 23.01 -14.73 18.00
C THR A 819 21.60 -14.22 17.66
N ASP A 820 20.63 -15.10 17.54
CA ASP A 820 19.21 -14.81 17.30
C ASP A 820 18.51 -14.10 18.47
N LYS A 821 19.08 -14.15 19.68
CA LYS A 821 18.49 -13.57 20.90
C LYS A 821 19.08 -12.22 21.31
N PHE A 822 19.98 -11.64 20.50
CA PHE A 822 20.66 -10.39 20.85
C PHE A 822 19.69 -9.21 21.08
N SER A 823 18.63 -9.11 20.27
CA SER A 823 17.58 -8.08 20.44
C SER A 823 16.86 -8.20 21.79
N GLU A 824 16.68 -9.42 22.29
CA GLU A 824 16.09 -9.66 23.61
C GLU A 824 17.03 -9.27 24.75
N VAL A 825 18.35 -9.48 24.60
CA VAL A 825 19.34 -9.03 25.57
C VAL A 825 19.32 -7.51 25.72
N PHE A 826 19.29 -6.77 24.62
CA PHE A 826 19.21 -5.31 24.67
C PHE A 826 17.91 -4.84 25.33
N SER A 827 16.75 -5.37 24.90
CA SER A 827 15.44 -4.91 25.39
C SER A 827 15.13 -5.33 26.83
N ARG A 828 15.64 -6.47 27.30
CA ARG A 828 15.29 -7.03 28.63
C ARG A 828 16.37 -6.89 29.69
N VAL A 829 17.64 -6.76 29.30
CA VAL A 829 18.76 -6.67 30.25
C VAL A 829 19.33 -5.25 30.28
N ILE A 830 19.55 -4.65 29.11
CA ILE A 830 20.25 -3.36 29.01
C ILE A 830 19.26 -2.18 29.14
N LYS A 831 18.14 -2.23 28.41
CA LYS A 831 17.14 -1.15 28.37
C LYS A 831 16.57 -0.79 29.75
N PRO A 832 16.22 -1.74 30.65
CA PRO A 832 15.74 -1.39 31.99
C PRO A 832 16.80 -0.65 32.84
N ILE A 833 18.09 -0.90 32.60
CA ILE A 833 19.19 -0.20 33.28
C ILE A 833 19.37 1.21 32.72
N LEU A 834 19.15 1.40 31.41
CA LEU A 834 19.20 2.71 30.74
C LEU A 834 18.02 3.61 31.08
N ASP A 835 16.85 3.02 31.35
CA ASP A 835 15.63 3.76 31.70
C ASP A 835 15.64 4.32 33.14
N GLU A 836 16.58 3.90 34.00
CA GLU A 836 16.83 4.54 35.31
C GLU A 836 17.66 5.83 35.13
N SER A 837 16.96 6.95 34.96
CA SER A 837 17.54 8.27 34.72
C SER A 837 18.48 8.76 35.84
N GLY A 838 19.71 9.16 35.46
CA GLY A 838 20.60 10.00 36.29
C GLY A 838 21.98 9.41 36.64
N ARG A 839 22.39 8.26 36.08
CA ARG A 839 23.71 7.66 36.36
C ARG A 839 24.49 7.39 35.07
N SER A 840 25.78 7.74 35.07
CA SER A 840 26.72 7.33 34.02
C SER A 840 26.99 5.83 34.13
N PHE A 841 26.67 5.06 33.09
CA PHE A 841 26.88 3.62 33.03
C PHE A 841 28.00 3.30 32.05
N THR A 842 28.88 2.37 32.45
CA THR A 842 29.94 1.84 31.58
C THR A 842 29.82 0.32 31.59
N PHE A 843 29.74 -0.27 30.40
CA PHE A 843 29.71 -1.72 30.24
C PHE A 843 30.75 -2.15 29.22
N THR A 844 31.23 -3.38 29.38
CA THR A 844 32.19 -4.00 28.48
C THR A 844 31.50 -5.17 27.80
N LEU A 845 31.50 -5.16 26.47
CA LEU A 845 31.04 -6.28 25.65
C LEU A 845 32.26 -7.07 25.19
N GLU A 846 32.30 -8.35 25.54
CA GLU A 846 33.33 -9.29 25.11
C GLU A 846 32.66 -10.35 24.24
N PHE A 847 33.18 -10.55 23.01
CA PHE A 847 32.64 -11.50 22.05
C PHE A 847 33.65 -12.65 21.87
N GLU A 848 33.27 -13.85 22.29
CA GLU A 848 33.94 -15.09 21.88
C GLU A 848 33.17 -15.67 20.70
N VAL A 849 33.81 -15.75 19.53
CA VAL A 849 33.23 -16.33 18.31
C VAL A 849 33.94 -17.64 18.00
N ASP A 850 33.16 -18.67 17.68
CA ASP A 850 33.69 -19.98 17.31
C ASP A 850 34.07 -19.96 15.82
N GLY A 851 35.38 -19.84 15.53
CA GLY A 851 35.95 -19.74 14.18
C GLY A 851 36.51 -18.34 13.81
N GLU A 852 37.32 -18.29 12.74
CA GLU A 852 37.93 -17.03 12.27
C GLU A 852 36.89 -16.12 11.59
N LEU A 853 36.77 -14.89 12.07
CA LEU A 853 35.99 -13.84 11.40
C LEU A 853 36.74 -13.34 10.15
N PRO A 854 36.06 -13.16 9.00
CA PRO A 854 36.69 -12.60 7.80
C PRO A 854 37.25 -11.19 8.07
N LYS A 855 38.55 -10.99 7.82
CA LYS A 855 39.26 -9.71 8.08
C LYS A 855 38.53 -8.47 7.55
N GLN A 856 37.88 -8.56 6.39
CA GLN A 856 37.11 -7.44 5.81
C GLN A 856 35.90 -7.00 6.65
N VAL A 857 35.25 -7.91 7.39
CA VAL A 857 34.10 -7.58 8.24
C VAL A 857 34.55 -6.84 9.50
N VAL A 858 35.69 -7.26 10.06
CA VAL A 858 36.28 -6.68 11.27
C VAL A 858 36.88 -5.30 10.99
N ASP A 859 37.64 -5.17 9.90
CA ASP A 859 38.37 -3.93 9.59
C ASP A 859 37.46 -2.82 9.03
N MET A 860 36.47 -3.12 8.18
CA MET A 860 35.61 -2.08 7.61
C MET A 860 34.35 -1.80 8.41
N ARG A 861 33.60 -2.79 8.88
CA ARG A 861 32.28 -2.51 9.50
C ARG A 861 32.37 -2.28 11.00
N VAL A 862 33.14 -3.11 11.71
CA VAL A 862 33.20 -3.05 13.17
C VAL A 862 34.10 -1.90 13.62
N SER A 863 35.31 -1.80 13.07
CA SER A 863 36.29 -0.79 13.48
C SER A 863 35.88 0.63 13.11
N GLU A 864 35.28 0.83 11.93
CA GLU A 864 34.83 2.15 11.46
C GLU A 864 33.60 2.65 12.24
N SER A 865 32.64 1.76 12.50
CA SER A 865 31.45 2.07 13.32
C SER A 865 31.82 2.29 14.79
N ALA A 866 32.79 1.55 15.32
CA ALA A 866 33.19 1.66 16.73
C ALA A 866 34.03 2.93 17.00
N ARG A 867 34.87 3.36 16.05
CA ARG A 867 35.58 4.66 16.13
C ARG A 867 34.64 5.86 16.11
N GLN A 868 33.46 5.74 15.48
CA GLN A 868 32.42 6.79 15.51
C GLN A 868 31.71 6.89 16.86
N LEU A 869 31.82 5.86 17.73
CA LEU A 869 31.09 5.77 19.01
C LEU A 869 31.97 5.98 20.25
N GLY A 870 33.31 5.98 20.15
CA GLY A 870 34.22 6.30 21.27
C GLY A 870 35.58 5.60 21.23
N GLN A 871 36.37 5.72 22.32
CA GLN A 871 37.65 5.02 22.48
C GLN A 871 37.44 3.50 22.67
N VAL A 872 38.03 2.71 21.79
CA VAL A 872 38.02 1.24 21.85
C VAL A 872 39.45 0.75 22.01
N GLU A 873 39.73 0.03 23.08
CA GLU A 873 40.99 -0.71 23.25
C GLU A 873 40.85 -2.09 22.61
N ARG A 874 41.84 -2.48 21.79
CA ARG A 874 41.95 -3.81 21.18
C ARG A 874 43.00 -4.61 21.95
N GLU A 875 42.59 -5.69 22.60
CA GLU A 875 43.49 -6.79 22.97
C GLU A 875 43.05 -8.03 22.19
N GLU A 876 43.89 -8.49 21.26
CA GLU A 876 43.82 -9.88 20.78
C GLU A 876 44.62 -10.73 21.76
N LYS A 877 43.95 -11.66 22.44
CA LYS A 877 44.61 -12.74 23.19
C LYS A 877 44.35 -14.03 22.43
N GLU A 878 45.42 -14.70 22.04
CA GLU A 878 45.39 -16.07 21.50
C GLU A 878 44.92 -17.09 22.54
#